data_AF-A0A7V2XHT2-F1
#
_entry.id   AF-A0A7V2XHT2-F1
#
_cell.length_a   1.000
_cell.length_b   1.000
_cell.length_c   1.000
_cell.angle_alpha   90.00
_cell.angle_beta   90.00
_cell.angle_gamma   90.00
#
_symmetry.space_group_name_H-M   'P 1'
#
loop_
_entity.id
_entity.type
_entity.pdbx_description
1 polymer ?
#
loop_
_entity_poly.entity_id
_entity_poly.type
_entity_poly.pdbx_seq_one_letter_code
_entity_poly.pdbx_strand_id
1 'polypeptide(L)'
;MNRCARWVLGATVALVGAGSALAAQDTAAAGKTPPPRVLGVCPPFHLLDEDGNVIDPVKGVNADKPYSPKQTCGKCHDYDKITRAYHFRMGAGEKPTAELAARCQWASTPGFYGGTWCSPAPLYNYLSPKQNAAAATMDMTSFSIMAIGCGSCHPGGGSAEYDRNGKRYDRWMADPASGFTSGGDNNLDGDYYKARWTESGVVEADCLLCHLPGYKFPERDKQLKALNYRWAATAGSGLAAVSGSVEKGEPVTVAYDKSKFAPDGTLSPNIVREPRNEACLACHAQPGWKKRGFNYRSRTDVHVRAGLKCVDCHPAGSSADDPRIRGKELHEIGKGDDPGGLVRDDLDNTGRACADCHATGRFGAPVAKHRWLPPLHLDTIACETCHIPERLVKPIQFQASDAFNPGTKIPSKGKYLWTFYGPEGAYRNHYGYLVMEGYDDKPTEPFKPFLARYKGKIYPVNRVHSAWPGIEVEGQAALMQPKMGDIYRMWTTHQKDPSKFPELAKITDDNGDGVIEVNRPEEIDALIASVTALLTESKYPMDGKRVVWVYNDRVYTSGTQYRTIPKHAWEASPYGNVHKYAHDVSPARAALGINGCTDCHSPSSPFFFASALKYPFDAQARPVVEPQYRLLGLDGFWANVGAWRESLLKPLLYALIVALGCALVALVAQRLLAWGLGDSPAGRSLRPVPWLLAIAAAIAALAVSQQPDLMSYMLPTRFWLDANHFAVAALVLVAGVLGLLATVRANRAVAAAGARSPLGTVVAAELAAALILAVVSGILMLLKPGGLSAVTRAAYTAFDLSLSLSLVGTLFVALRGALRSERALPQEGS
;
A
#
# COMPACT_ATOMS: atom_id res chain seq x y z
N MET A 1 8.19 34.15 19.84
CA MET A 1 8.36 35.42 20.58
C MET A 1 8.61 35.11 22.05
N ASN A 2 9.36 36.01 22.70
CA ASN A 2 10.22 35.79 23.85
C ASN A 2 9.55 35.37 25.17
N ARG A 3 10.37 34.61 25.92
CA ARG A 3 10.28 34.29 27.36
C ARG A 3 10.16 35.56 28.21
N CYS A 4 9.41 35.47 29.31
CA CYS A 4 9.75 36.17 30.54
C CYS A 4 9.23 35.39 31.76
N ALA A 5 10.08 35.34 32.78
CA ALA A 5 9.97 34.53 33.99
C ALA A 5 9.25 35.27 35.12
N ARG A 6 8.74 34.52 36.12
CA ARG A 6 9.00 34.78 37.55
C ARG A 6 8.50 33.65 38.45
N TRP A 7 9.40 33.23 39.33
CA TRP A 7 9.19 32.39 40.51
C TRP A 7 8.74 33.26 41.69
N VAL A 8 7.86 32.74 42.56
CA VAL A 8 7.85 33.01 44.01
C VAL A 8 7.34 31.75 44.75
N LEU A 9 8.14 31.29 45.73
CA LEU A 9 7.79 30.31 46.76
C LEU A 9 6.94 30.95 47.87
N GLY A 10 6.05 30.20 48.51
CA GLY A 10 5.39 30.58 49.77
C GLY A 10 4.51 29.48 50.33
N ALA A 11 4.83 28.99 51.52
CA ALA A 11 4.33 27.75 52.11
C ALA A 11 3.05 27.92 52.97
N THR A 12 2.30 26.81 53.11
CA THR A 12 1.41 26.32 54.20
C THR A 12 0.55 27.29 55.05
N VAL A 13 -0.71 26.90 55.28
CA VAL A 13 -1.31 26.59 56.60
C VAL A 13 -2.69 25.93 56.41
N ALA A 14 -2.96 24.90 57.21
CA ALA A 14 -4.22 24.16 57.33
C ALA A 14 -5.09 24.72 58.46
N LEU A 15 -6.42 24.60 58.32
CA LEU A 15 -7.46 24.69 59.39
C LEU A 15 -8.73 24.07 58.78
N VAL A 16 -9.10 22.83 59.11
CA VAL A 16 -9.95 22.39 60.24
C VAL A 16 -11.28 23.16 60.33
N GLY A 17 -12.37 22.45 60.04
CA GLY A 17 -13.74 22.85 60.33
C GLY A 17 -14.64 21.61 60.32
N ALA A 18 -14.96 21.13 61.51
CA ALA A 18 -15.76 19.94 61.79
C ALA A 18 -17.28 20.25 61.83
N GLY A 19 -18.09 19.20 61.63
CA GLY A 19 -19.54 19.15 61.87
C GLY A 19 -20.13 17.92 61.18
N SER A 20 -20.05 16.72 61.76
CA SER A 20 -21.02 16.13 62.72
C SER A 20 -22.42 16.03 62.09
N ALA A 21 -22.78 14.91 61.47
CA ALA A 21 -23.30 13.66 62.09
C ALA A 21 -24.83 13.59 62.04
N LEU A 22 -25.36 12.64 61.27
CA LEU A 22 -26.47 11.77 61.70
C LEU A 22 -26.50 10.54 60.81
N ALA A 23 -26.08 9.44 61.41
CA ALA A 23 -26.25 8.08 60.92
C ALA A 23 -27.68 7.63 61.21
N ALA A 24 -28.25 6.88 60.27
CA ALA A 24 -29.15 5.78 60.60
C ALA A 24 -28.67 4.59 59.78
N GLN A 25 -28.18 3.60 60.52
CA GLN A 25 -27.73 2.31 60.04
C GLN A 25 -28.93 1.52 59.53
N ASP A 26 -28.74 0.78 58.44
CA ASP A 26 -29.29 -0.57 58.40
C ASP A 26 -28.24 -1.53 57.82
N THR A 27 -28.10 -2.62 58.54
CA THR A 27 -26.99 -3.56 58.50
C THR A 27 -27.21 -4.69 57.50
N ALA A 28 -26.10 -5.11 56.90
CA ALA A 28 -25.75 -6.50 56.58
C ALA A 28 -26.58 -7.24 55.51
N ALA A 29 -26.04 -7.22 54.29
CA ALA A 29 -25.70 -8.46 53.60
C ALA A 29 -24.32 -8.28 52.94
N ALA A 30 -23.29 -8.81 53.60
CA ALA A 30 -21.94 -8.88 53.06
C ALA A 30 -21.91 -9.85 51.85
N GLY A 31 -22.29 -9.36 50.69
CA GLY A 31 -21.93 -9.96 49.42
C GLY A 31 -20.43 -9.80 49.24
N LYS A 32 -19.66 -10.87 49.48
CA LYS A 32 -18.25 -10.95 49.08
C LYS A 32 -18.14 -10.41 47.65
N THR A 33 -17.49 -9.27 47.46
CA THR A 33 -17.11 -8.82 46.13
C THR A 33 -16.34 -10.00 45.52
N PRO A 34 -16.77 -10.56 44.38
CA PRO A 34 -16.06 -11.69 43.79
C PRO A 34 -14.59 -11.29 43.68
N PRO A 35 -13.64 -12.16 44.08
CA PRO A 35 -12.23 -11.86 43.87
C PRO A 35 -12.08 -11.46 42.39
N PRO A 36 -11.29 -10.43 42.07
CA PRO A 36 -11.11 -10.00 40.68
C PRO A 36 -10.74 -11.24 39.88
N ARG A 37 -11.66 -11.69 38.99
CA ARG A 37 -11.39 -12.82 38.11
C ARG A 37 -10.06 -12.49 37.43
N VAL A 38 -9.12 -13.42 37.44
CA VAL A 38 -7.87 -13.26 36.69
C VAL A 38 -8.27 -13.22 35.21
N LEU A 39 -8.45 -12.01 34.69
CA LEU A 39 -9.01 -11.70 33.36
C LEU A 39 -7.95 -11.97 32.30
N GLY A 40 -7.76 -13.25 31.94
CA GLY A 40 -6.81 -13.60 30.88
C GLY A 40 -6.98 -14.99 30.28
N VAL A 41 -7.59 -15.93 31.00
CA VAL A 41 -7.80 -17.31 30.56
C VAL A 41 -9.23 -17.73 30.85
N CYS A 42 -9.89 -18.38 29.88
CA CYS A 42 -11.24 -18.92 30.07
C CYS A 42 -11.21 -20.04 31.13
N PRO A 43 -12.11 -20.02 32.14
CA PRO A 43 -12.33 -21.20 32.97
C PRO A 43 -12.96 -22.33 32.13
N PRO A 44 -12.96 -23.60 32.58
CA PRO A 44 -13.75 -24.64 31.95
C PRO A 44 -15.22 -24.22 31.82
N PHE A 45 -15.85 -24.55 30.70
CA PHE A 45 -17.23 -24.14 30.39
C PHE A 45 -18.01 -25.23 29.65
N HIS A 46 -19.33 -25.20 29.76
CA HIS A 46 -20.21 -26.04 28.94
C HIS A 46 -20.47 -25.41 27.58
N LEU A 47 -20.55 -26.25 26.54
CA LEU A 47 -21.11 -25.84 25.25
C LEU A 47 -22.61 -25.69 25.38
N LEU A 48 -23.18 -24.70 24.68
CA LEU A 48 -24.62 -24.49 24.59
C LEU A 48 -25.08 -24.60 23.13
N ASP A 49 -26.27 -25.16 22.92
CA ASP A 49 -26.96 -25.13 21.62
C ASP A 49 -27.56 -23.73 21.34
N GLU A 50 -28.20 -23.55 20.19
CA GLU A 50 -28.78 -22.26 19.78
C GLU A 50 -29.93 -21.77 20.67
N ASP A 51 -30.62 -22.68 21.36
CA ASP A 51 -31.71 -22.36 22.28
C ASP A 51 -31.18 -22.15 23.72
N GLY A 52 -29.86 -22.29 23.92
CA GLY A 52 -29.17 -22.03 25.18
C GLY A 52 -29.12 -23.25 26.11
N ASN A 53 -29.47 -24.45 25.64
CA ASN A 53 -29.40 -25.67 26.43
C ASN A 53 -27.98 -26.21 26.47
N VAL A 54 -27.59 -26.83 27.59
CA VAL A 54 -26.28 -27.46 27.75
C VAL A 54 -26.12 -28.65 26.82
N ILE A 55 -24.97 -28.72 26.16
CA ILE A 55 -24.50 -29.88 25.40
C ILE A 55 -23.46 -30.60 26.27
N ASP A 56 -23.77 -31.84 26.67
CA ASP A 56 -22.88 -32.73 27.40
C ASP A 56 -22.78 -34.08 26.65
N PRO A 57 -21.82 -34.21 25.72
CA PRO A 57 -21.66 -35.43 24.93
C PRO A 57 -21.20 -36.65 25.74
N VAL A 58 -20.62 -36.43 26.93
CA VAL A 58 -20.21 -37.50 27.84
C VAL A 58 -21.45 -38.17 28.42
N LYS A 59 -22.44 -37.37 28.85
CA LYS A 59 -23.72 -37.86 29.38
C LYS A 59 -24.83 -38.03 28.32
N GLY A 60 -24.55 -37.71 27.06
CA GLY A 60 -25.51 -37.83 25.95
C GLY A 60 -26.58 -36.73 25.92
N VAL A 61 -26.40 -35.64 26.66
CA VAL A 61 -27.36 -34.53 26.72
C VAL A 61 -27.13 -33.61 25.51
N ASN A 62 -28.15 -33.45 24.66
CA ASN A 62 -28.13 -32.62 23.44
C ASN A 62 -26.91 -32.90 22.53
N ALA A 63 -26.40 -34.14 22.55
CA ALA A 63 -25.16 -34.50 21.85
C ALA A 63 -25.30 -34.54 20.32
N ASP A 64 -26.53 -34.43 19.79
CA ASP A 64 -26.87 -34.32 18.38
C ASP A 64 -26.96 -32.85 17.89
N LYS A 65 -26.91 -31.87 18.80
CA LYS A 65 -27.04 -30.45 18.48
C LYS A 65 -25.69 -29.79 18.19
N PRO A 66 -25.58 -28.89 17.19
CA PRO A 66 -24.40 -28.05 17.03
C PRO A 66 -24.29 -27.05 18.18
N TYR A 67 -23.06 -26.69 18.56
CA TYR A 67 -22.86 -25.62 19.53
C TYR A 67 -23.08 -24.24 18.88
N SER A 68 -23.66 -23.31 19.64
CA SER A 68 -23.84 -21.92 19.27
C SER A 68 -22.71 -21.06 19.86
N PRO A 69 -21.87 -20.40 19.04
CA PRO A 69 -20.93 -19.40 19.53
C PRO A 69 -21.62 -18.29 20.32
N LYS A 70 -22.79 -17.83 19.88
CA LYS A 70 -23.54 -16.77 20.55
C LYS A 70 -23.97 -17.16 21.95
N GLN A 71 -24.56 -18.34 22.10
CA GLN A 71 -25.00 -18.81 23.41
C GLN A 71 -23.80 -19.24 24.27
N THR A 72 -22.80 -19.91 23.71
CA THR A 72 -21.66 -20.42 24.50
C THR A 72 -20.73 -19.30 24.95
N CYS A 73 -20.16 -18.54 24.00
CA CYS A 73 -19.20 -17.48 24.31
C CYS A 73 -19.91 -16.23 24.86
N GLY A 74 -21.14 -15.96 24.40
CA GLY A 74 -21.92 -14.79 24.82
C GLY A 74 -22.38 -14.82 26.28
N LYS A 75 -22.26 -15.95 27.00
CA LYS A 75 -22.45 -15.97 28.48
C LYS A 75 -21.37 -15.19 29.22
N CYS A 76 -20.18 -15.08 28.63
CA CYS A 76 -19.02 -14.45 29.25
C CYS A 76 -18.55 -13.16 28.55
N HIS A 77 -18.91 -13.00 27.27
CA HIS A 77 -18.49 -11.89 26.42
C HIS A 77 -19.69 -11.16 25.82
N ASP A 78 -19.58 -9.85 25.62
CA ASP A 78 -20.62 -9.05 24.98
C ASP A 78 -20.68 -9.32 23.47
N TYR A 79 -21.40 -10.37 23.07
CA TYR A 79 -21.52 -10.82 21.67
C TYR A 79 -22.05 -9.72 20.74
N ASP A 80 -23.03 -8.94 21.19
CA ASP A 80 -23.64 -7.88 20.39
C ASP A 80 -22.64 -6.74 20.15
N LYS A 81 -21.81 -6.40 21.15
CA LYS A 81 -20.73 -5.42 20.98
C LYS A 81 -19.65 -5.93 20.03
N ILE A 82 -19.27 -7.20 20.14
CA ILE A 82 -18.26 -7.83 19.29
C ILE A 82 -18.69 -7.79 17.83
N THR A 83 -19.92 -8.23 17.53
CA THR A 83 -20.44 -8.40 16.17
C THR A 83 -20.86 -7.09 15.47
N ARG A 84 -20.79 -5.96 16.17
CA ARG A 84 -20.90 -4.63 15.55
C ARG A 84 -19.64 -4.22 14.77
N ALA A 85 -18.50 -4.87 15.03
CA ALA A 85 -17.27 -4.52 14.36
C ALA A 85 -17.33 -4.78 12.86
N TYR A 86 -16.58 -3.99 12.08
CA TYR A 86 -16.70 -3.95 10.63
C TYR A 86 -16.36 -5.28 9.94
N HIS A 87 -15.56 -6.15 10.57
CA HIS A 87 -15.26 -7.49 10.05
C HIS A 87 -16.45 -8.46 10.11
N PHE A 88 -17.41 -8.25 11.02
CA PHE A 88 -18.65 -9.04 11.11
C PHE A 88 -19.79 -8.38 10.33
N ARG A 89 -19.76 -7.05 10.18
CA ARG A 89 -20.76 -6.29 9.41
C ARG A 89 -20.47 -6.29 7.92
N MET A 90 -19.19 -6.21 7.56
CA MET A 90 -18.71 -6.26 6.18
C MET A 90 -19.36 -5.20 5.28
N GLY A 91 -19.62 -4.00 5.81
CA GLY A 91 -20.31 -2.91 5.12
C GLY A 91 -21.84 -2.91 5.31
N ALA A 92 -22.43 -3.94 5.90
CA ALA A 92 -23.88 -4.03 6.07
C ALA A 92 -24.43 -2.94 7.02
N GLY A 93 -25.32 -2.11 6.48
CA GLY A 93 -25.90 -0.94 7.16
C GLY A 93 -25.18 0.37 6.83
N GLU A 94 -24.05 0.32 6.11
CA GLU A 94 -23.38 1.51 5.58
C GLU A 94 -23.95 1.87 4.20
N LYS A 95 -23.93 3.15 3.86
CA LYS A 95 -24.22 3.62 2.50
C LYS A 95 -22.94 3.57 1.66
N PRO A 96 -23.03 3.32 0.34
CA PRO A 96 -21.88 3.49 -0.53
C PRO A 96 -21.37 4.95 -0.44
N THR A 97 -20.06 5.14 -0.60
CA THR A 97 -19.49 6.49 -0.68
C THR A 97 -20.07 7.24 -1.88
N ALA A 98 -20.03 8.58 -1.87
CA ALA A 98 -20.57 9.38 -2.98
C ALA A 98 -19.94 8.98 -4.33
N GLU A 99 -18.64 8.70 -4.34
CA GLU A 99 -17.92 8.28 -5.54
C GLU A 99 -18.32 6.88 -5.99
N LEU A 100 -18.45 5.94 -5.05
CA LEU A 100 -18.89 4.57 -5.35
C LEU A 100 -20.32 4.58 -5.92
N ALA A 101 -21.23 5.35 -5.32
CA ALA A 101 -22.60 5.51 -5.79
C ALA A 101 -22.67 6.20 -7.17
N ALA A 102 -21.79 7.17 -7.44
CA ALA A 102 -21.71 7.85 -8.74
C ALA A 102 -21.15 6.97 -9.86
N ARG A 103 -20.44 5.88 -9.53
CA ARG A 103 -19.77 4.99 -10.49
C ARG A 103 -20.50 3.66 -10.67
N CYS A 104 -20.97 3.02 -9.60
CA CYS A 104 -21.40 1.61 -9.60
C CYS A 104 -22.84 1.45 -9.13
N GLN A 105 -23.77 1.13 -10.04
CA GLN A 105 -25.18 0.88 -9.69
C GLN A 105 -25.38 -0.37 -8.84
N TRP A 106 -24.51 -1.37 -8.99
CA TRP A 106 -24.60 -2.61 -8.22
C TRP A 106 -24.10 -2.46 -6.78
N ALA A 107 -23.42 -1.35 -6.46
CA ALA A 107 -22.84 -1.12 -5.16
C ALA A 107 -23.90 -0.57 -4.18
N SER A 108 -24.35 -1.40 -3.24
CA SER A 108 -25.32 -1.04 -2.19
C SER A 108 -24.67 -0.72 -0.83
N THR A 109 -23.42 -1.11 -0.63
CA THR A 109 -22.60 -0.80 0.56
C THR A 109 -21.12 -0.69 0.15
N PRO A 110 -20.18 -0.24 1.00
CA PRO A 110 -18.77 -0.12 0.60
C PRO A 110 -17.95 -1.44 0.71
N GLY A 111 -18.53 -2.55 1.18
CA GLY A 111 -17.76 -3.75 1.56
C GLY A 111 -18.20 -5.08 0.94
N PHE A 112 -17.57 -6.16 1.41
CA PHE A 112 -18.19 -7.36 2.03
C PHE A 112 -19.73 -7.64 1.88
N TYR A 113 -20.61 -6.66 1.76
CA TYR A 113 -22.03 -6.95 1.73
C TYR A 113 -22.73 -5.96 0.83
N GLY A 114 -22.25 -5.92 -0.42
CA GLY A 114 -22.88 -5.14 -1.48
C GLY A 114 -21.99 -4.16 -2.23
N GLY A 115 -20.67 -4.09 -1.99
CA GLY A 115 -19.74 -3.23 -2.73
C GLY A 115 -19.28 -3.74 -4.11
N THR A 116 -18.05 -3.39 -4.50
CA THR A 116 -17.46 -3.70 -5.83
C THR A 116 -16.60 -4.97 -5.87
N TRP A 117 -16.39 -5.59 -4.71
CA TRP A 117 -16.15 -7.01 -4.46
C TRP A 117 -15.15 -7.88 -5.24
N CYS A 118 -14.32 -8.60 -4.45
CA CYS A 118 -13.60 -9.89 -4.68
C CYS A 118 -12.69 -9.97 -5.93
N SER A 119 -12.92 -9.17 -6.95
CA SER A 119 -12.10 -8.98 -8.13
C SER A 119 -11.45 -7.59 -8.05
N PRO A 120 -10.22 -7.39 -8.53
CA PRO A 120 -9.62 -6.07 -8.57
C PRO A 120 -10.30 -5.10 -9.57
N ALA A 121 -11.21 -5.59 -10.43
CA ALA A 121 -12.06 -4.81 -11.34
C ALA A 121 -13.49 -5.43 -11.51
N PRO A 122 -14.45 -4.80 -12.21
CA PRO A 122 -15.82 -5.31 -12.38
C PRO A 122 -15.95 -6.61 -13.19
N LEU A 123 -17.19 -7.02 -13.41
CA LEU A 123 -17.66 -8.32 -13.89
C LEU A 123 -17.47 -9.44 -12.86
N TYR A 124 -17.99 -9.18 -11.66
CA TYR A 124 -18.20 -10.20 -10.62
C TYR A 124 -19.66 -10.22 -10.22
N ASN A 125 -20.05 -11.26 -9.48
CA ASN A 125 -21.39 -11.30 -8.94
C ASN A 125 -21.64 -10.12 -8.00
N TYR A 126 -22.84 -9.55 -8.04
CA TYR A 126 -23.27 -8.49 -7.13
C TYR A 126 -24.36 -8.98 -6.16
N LEU A 127 -24.48 -8.29 -5.02
CA LEU A 127 -25.55 -8.54 -4.06
C LEU A 127 -26.86 -7.96 -4.62
N SER A 128 -27.88 -8.79 -4.80
CA SER A 128 -29.18 -8.34 -5.24
C SER A 128 -29.78 -7.33 -4.26
N PRO A 129 -30.42 -6.26 -4.76
CA PRO A 129 -31.27 -5.38 -3.97
C PRO A 129 -32.25 -6.17 -3.10
N LYS A 130 -32.73 -5.56 -2.02
CA LYS A 130 -33.69 -6.25 -1.15
C LYS A 130 -34.99 -6.55 -1.89
N GLN A 131 -35.44 -5.63 -2.73
CA GLN A 131 -36.64 -5.80 -3.55
C GLN A 131 -36.22 -5.77 -5.02
N ASN A 132 -36.69 -6.73 -5.80
CA ASN A 132 -36.33 -6.87 -7.22
C ASN A 132 -37.59 -6.95 -8.06
N ALA A 133 -37.57 -6.31 -9.23
CA ALA A 133 -38.70 -6.33 -10.17
C ALA A 133 -38.74 -7.62 -11.00
N ALA A 134 -37.58 -8.26 -11.24
CA ALA A 134 -37.49 -9.47 -12.05
C ALA A 134 -36.35 -10.37 -11.57
N ALA A 135 -36.53 -11.69 -11.65
CA ALA A 135 -35.48 -12.66 -11.35
C ALA A 135 -34.26 -12.51 -12.29
N ALA A 136 -34.47 -12.02 -13.53
CA ALA A 136 -33.40 -11.80 -14.49
C ALA A 136 -32.37 -10.75 -14.01
N THR A 137 -32.74 -9.81 -13.14
CA THR A 137 -31.86 -8.80 -12.55
C THR A 137 -31.28 -9.22 -11.20
N MET A 138 -31.57 -10.44 -10.74
CA MET A 138 -31.01 -10.98 -9.49
C MET A 138 -29.73 -11.78 -9.77
N ASP A 139 -28.84 -11.78 -8.78
CA ASP A 139 -27.52 -12.42 -8.81
C ASP A 139 -27.27 -13.11 -7.46
N MET A 140 -26.38 -12.62 -6.58
CA MET A 140 -26.23 -13.20 -5.24
C MET A 140 -27.29 -12.68 -4.28
N THR A 141 -27.88 -13.58 -3.51
CA THR A 141 -28.73 -13.24 -2.37
C THR A 141 -27.91 -13.24 -1.09
N SER A 142 -28.46 -12.69 -0.01
CA SER A 142 -27.84 -12.77 1.32
C SER A 142 -27.66 -14.21 1.79
N PHE A 143 -28.45 -15.14 1.25
CA PHE A 143 -28.29 -16.57 1.49
C PHE A 143 -27.13 -17.16 0.68
N SER A 144 -27.07 -16.91 -0.63
CA SER A 144 -26.06 -17.54 -1.50
C SER A 144 -24.66 -16.96 -1.33
N ILE A 145 -24.54 -15.71 -0.87
CA ILE A 145 -23.24 -15.06 -0.67
C ILE A 145 -22.36 -15.75 0.40
N MET A 146 -22.96 -16.45 1.36
CA MET A 146 -22.21 -17.23 2.37
C MET A 146 -21.59 -18.50 1.80
N ALA A 147 -22.23 -19.12 0.80
CA ALA A 147 -21.75 -20.34 0.16
C ALA A 147 -20.80 -20.08 -1.04
N ILE A 148 -20.87 -18.89 -1.64
CA ILE A 148 -20.13 -18.55 -2.85
C ILE A 148 -18.83 -17.83 -2.55
N GLY A 149 -17.74 -18.28 -3.19
CA GLY A 149 -16.53 -17.51 -3.43
C GLY A 149 -15.86 -16.97 -2.15
N CYS A 150 -16.13 -15.70 -1.84
CA CYS A 150 -15.52 -14.96 -0.74
C CYS A 150 -16.24 -15.16 0.62
N GLY A 151 -17.42 -15.82 0.68
CA GLY A 151 -18.20 -16.07 1.91
C GLY A 151 -17.46 -16.88 2.99
N SER A 152 -16.51 -17.73 2.60
CA SER A 152 -15.61 -18.43 3.53
C SER A 152 -14.78 -17.48 4.40
N CYS A 153 -14.55 -16.25 3.91
CA CYS A 153 -13.79 -15.23 4.64
C CYS A 153 -14.65 -14.42 5.62
N HIS A 154 -15.98 -14.63 5.66
CA HIS A 154 -16.85 -13.98 6.63
C HIS A 154 -16.76 -14.73 7.97
N PRO A 155 -16.43 -14.08 9.10
CA PRO A 155 -16.29 -14.75 10.41
C PRO A 155 -17.63 -15.20 11.03
N GLY A 156 -18.75 -14.76 10.46
CA GLY A 156 -20.11 -14.99 10.95
C GLY A 156 -20.66 -13.74 11.64
N GLY A 157 -21.86 -13.82 12.23
CA GLY A 157 -22.55 -12.69 12.86
C GLY A 157 -22.96 -11.62 11.84
N GLY A 158 -23.46 -10.48 12.32
CA GLY A 158 -23.80 -9.34 11.46
C GLY A 158 -24.70 -9.73 10.29
N SER A 159 -24.23 -9.50 9.05
CA SER A 159 -24.98 -9.79 7.82
C SER A 159 -25.09 -11.28 7.47
N ALA A 160 -24.40 -12.15 8.21
CA ALA A 160 -24.56 -13.60 8.11
C ALA A 160 -25.57 -14.18 9.12
N GLU A 161 -26.09 -13.35 10.03
CA GLU A 161 -27.06 -13.73 11.06
C GLU A 161 -28.40 -13.01 10.89
N TYR A 162 -28.39 -11.75 10.46
CA TYR A 162 -29.56 -10.89 10.39
C TYR A 162 -29.81 -10.35 8.99
N ASP A 163 -31.09 -10.28 8.63
CA ASP A 163 -31.55 -9.62 7.42
C ASP A 163 -31.39 -8.10 7.47
N ARG A 164 -31.65 -7.46 6.33
CA ARG A 164 -31.49 -6.00 6.18
C ARG A 164 -32.52 -5.20 7.01
N ASN A 165 -33.48 -5.86 7.65
CA ASN A 165 -34.44 -5.29 8.59
C ASN A 165 -34.13 -5.67 10.06
N GLY A 166 -33.02 -6.36 10.33
CA GLY A 166 -32.59 -6.75 11.67
C GLY A 166 -33.28 -8.01 12.23
N LYS A 167 -33.96 -8.80 11.39
CA LYS A 167 -34.55 -10.09 11.79
C LYS A 167 -33.56 -11.22 11.57
N ARG A 168 -33.47 -12.18 12.50
CA ARG A 168 -32.60 -13.36 12.33
C ARG A 168 -33.16 -14.23 11.21
N TYR A 169 -32.37 -14.54 10.20
CA TYR A 169 -32.87 -15.10 8.93
C TYR A 169 -33.68 -16.39 9.09
N ASP A 170 -33.17 -17.35 9.86
CA ASP A 170 -33.77 -18.66 10.07
C ASP A 170 -35.09 -18.59 10.85
N ARG A 171 -35.10 -17.81 11.94
CA ARG A 171 -36.28 -17.63 12.78
C ARG A 171 -37.37 -16.83 12.08
N TRP A 172 -37.01 -15.81 11.30
CA TRP A 172 -38.00 -15.04 10.55
C TRP A 172 -38.58 -15.83 9.38
N MET A 173 -37.77 -16.58 8.62
CA MET A 173 -38.28 -17.45 7.57
C MET A 173 -39.23 -18.54 8.11
N ALA A 174 -38.98 -19.04 9.33
CA ALA A 174 -39.85 -20.02 9.98
C ALA A 174 -41.13 -19.40 10.57
N ASP A 175 -41.18 -18.08 10.79
CA ASP A 175 -42.34 -17.40 11.33
C ASP A 175 -43.44 -17.29 10.26
N PRO A 176 -44.67 -17.80 10.50
CA PRO A 176 -45.78 -17.66 9.58
C PRO A 176 -46.10 -16.21 9.21
N ALA A 177 -45.80 -15.24 10.09
CA ALA A 177 -46.01 -13.82 9.85
C ALA A 177 -45.09 -13.25 8.75
N SER A 178 -44.02 -13.95 8.38
CA SER A 178 -43.12 -13.52 7.31
C SER A 178 -43.72 -13.71 5.91
N GLY A 179 -44.65 -14.67 5.74
CA GLY A 179 -45.16 -15.08 4.44
C GLY A 179 -44.12 -15.71 3.51
N PHE A 180 -42.94 -16.09 4.03
CA PHE A 180 -41.89 -16.74 3.26
C PHE A 180 -42.00 -18.26 3.28
N THR A 181 -41.58 -18.87 2.19
CA THR A 181 -41.49 -20.34 2.04
C THR A 181 -40.04 -20.70 1.76
N SER A 182 -39.51 -21.69 2.48
CA SER A 182 -38.16 -22.21 2.23
C SER A 182 -38.02 -22.69 0.78
N GLY A 183 -36.95 -22.28 0.09
CA GLY A 183 -36.71 -22.56 -1.33
C GLY A 183 -37.65 -21.84 -2.32
N GLY A 184 -38.60 -21.04 -1.82
CA GLY A 184 -39.57 -20.29 -2.62
C GLY A 184 -38.99 -19.06 -3.30
N ASP A 185 -39.76 -18.48 -4.23
CA ASP A 185 -39.39 -17.20 -4.85
C ASP A 185 -39.52 -16.01 -3.90
N ASN A 186 -40.32 -16.11 -2.83
CA ASN A 186 -40.37 -15.15 -1.73
C ASN A 186 -40.42 -13.67 -2.20
N ASN A 187 -41.29 -13.41 -3.19
CA ASN A 187 -41.50 -12.08 -3.79
C ASN A 187 -40.22 -11.42 -4.34
N LEU A 188 -39.27 -12.23 -4.80
CA LEU A 188 -37.97 -11.77 -5.28
C LEU A 188 -37.18 -10.96 -4.23
N ASP A 189 -37.37 -11.26 -2.94
CA ASP A 189 -36.65 -10.60 -1.86
C ASP A 189 -35.18 -11.06 -1.86
N GLY A 190 -34.22 -10.13 -1.99
CA GLY A 190 -32.79 -10.45 -2.06
C GLY A 190 -32.19 -11.11 -0.80
N ASP A 191 -32.91 -11.11 0.32
CA ASP A 191 -32.57 -11.83 1.54
C ASP A 191 -33.11 -13.27 1.58
N TYR A 192 -34.25 -13.52 0.93
CA TYR A 192 -35.03 -14.76 1.07
C TYR A 192 -35.30 -15.51 -0.25
N TYR A 193 -34.97 -14.94 -1.42
CA TYR A 193 -35.17 -15.56 -2.73
C TYR A 193 -34.41 -16.88 -2.83
N LYS A 194 -35.14 -17.98 -3.03
CA LYS A 194 -34.65 -19.36 -3.06
C LYS A 194 -33.86 -19.78 -1.81
N ALA A 195 -33.95 -19.01 -0.73
CA ALA A 195 -33.19 -19.26 0.48
C ALA A 195 -33.79 -20.42 1.27
N ARG A 196 -32.93 -21.16 1.97
CA ARG A 196 -33.31 -22.29 2.84
C ARG A 196 -32.83 -22.06 4.27
N TRP A 197 -33.11 -20.87 4.80
CA TRP A 197 -32.64 -20.46 6.12
C TRP A 197 -33.19 -21.34 7.24
N THR A 198 -34.42 -21.84 7.12
CA THR A 198 -35.04 -22.73 8.11
C THR A 198 -34.23 -24.02 8.31
N GLU A 199 -33.71 -24.60 7.22
CA GLU A 199 -32.91 -25.83 7.24
C GLU A 199 -31.44 -25.52 7.54
N SER A 200 -30.86 -24.54 6.85
CA SER A 200 -29.44 -24.18 6.97
C SER A 200 -29.09 -23.59 8.34
N GLY A 201 -30.02 -22.84 8.95
CA GLY A 201 -29.72 -21.92 10.03
C GLY A 201 -28.85 -20.75 9.55
N VAL A 202 -28.30 -20.01 10.51
CA VAL A 202 -27.43 -18.84 10.26
C VAL A 202 -25.97 -19.11 10.62
N VAL A 203 -25.06 -18.29 10.12
CA VAL A 203 -23.64 -18.33 10.53
C VAL A 203 -23.43 -17.33 11.66
N GLU A 204 -23.49 -17.79 12.91
CA GLU A 204 -23.12 -16.98 14.08
C GLU A 204 -21.62 -16.62 14.06
N ALA A 205 -21.24 -15.56 14.77
CA ALA A 205 -19.86 -15.11 14.86
C ALA A 205 -18.99 -16.17 15.55
N ASP A 206 -18.12 -16.80 14.76
CA ASP A 206 -17.27 -17.85 15.25
C ASP A 206 -16.05 -17.28 15.98
N CYS A 207 -16.17 -17.13 17.29
CA CYS A 207 -15.07 -16.61 18.12
C CYS A 207 -13.82 -17.51 18.03
N LEU A 208 -13.99 -18.83 17.88
CA LEU A 208 -12.88 -19.78 17.86
C LEU A 208 -12.09 -19.72 16.54
N LEU A 209 -12.69 -19.22 15.46
CA LEU A 209 -11.99 -18.98 14.20
C LEU A 209 -10.72 -18.12 14.40
N CYS A 210 -10.79 -17.10 15.26
CA CYS A 210 -9.66 -16.23 15.57
C CYS A 210 -8.87 -16.69 16.82
N HIS A 211 -9.59 -17.22 17.82
CA HIS A 211 -9.03 -17.44 19.15
C HIS A 211 -8.61 -18.90 19.45
N LEU A 212 -8.88 -19.87 18.57
CA LEU A 212 -8.46 -21.27 18.73
C LEU A 212 -7.31 -21.61 17.76
N PRO A 213 -6.06 -21.72 18.25
CA PRO A 213 -4.98 -22.27 17.43
C PRO A 213 -5.33 -23.68 16.94
N GLY A 214 -5.13 -23.93 15.65
CA GLY A 214 -5.48 -25.20 15.00
C GLY A 214 -6.92 -25.29 14.51
N TYR A 215 -7.66 -24.18 14.48
CA TYR A 215 -8.97 -24.10 13.85
C TYR A 215 -8.93 -24.63 12.40
N LYS A 216 -9.91 -25.47 12.04
CA LYS A 216 -9.99 -26.19 10.78
C LYS A 216 -10.80 -25.41 9.74
N PHE A 217 -10.21 -24.33 9.20
CA PHE A 217 -10.82 -23.52 8.14
C PHE A 217 -11.37 -24.34 6.95
N PRO A 218 -10.65 -25.34 6.39
CA PRO A 218 -11.16 -26.12 5.27
C PRO A 218 -12.45 -26.88 5.61
N GLU A 219 -12.60 -27.36 6.85
CA GLU A 219 -13.79 -28.09 7.25
C GLU A 219 -14.98 -27.15 7.47
N ARG A 220 -14.75 -25.96 8.02
CA ARG A 220 -15.75 -24.89 8.07
C ARG A 220 -16.23 -24.53 6.66
N ASP A 221 -15.32 -24.32 5.73
CA ASP A 221 -15.62 -23.95 4.34
C ASP A 221 -16.44 -25.02 3.62
N LYS A 222 -16.17 -26.30 3.90
CA LYS A 222 -16.97 -27.43 3.40
C LYS A 222 -18.41 -27.35 3.92
N GLN A 223 -18.62 -27.00 5.20
CA GLN A 223 -19.96 -26.84 5.75
C GLN A 223 -20.70 -25.65 5.12
N LEU A 224 -20.04 -24.53 4.88
CA LEU A 224 -20.65 -23.37 4.20
C LEU A 224 -21.10 -23.73 2.78
N LYS A 225 -20.27 -24.44 2.01
CA LYS A 225 -20.62 -24.91 0.66
C LYS A 225 -21.80 -25.89 0.68
N ALA A 226 -21.87 -26.74 1.70
CA ALA A 226 -22.98 -27.68 1.91
C ALA A 226 -24.27 -27.01 2.42
N LEU A 227 -24.27 -25.68 2.59
CA LEU A 227 -25.34 -24.88 3.21
C LEU A 227 -25.63 -25.25 4.68
N ASN A 228 -24.68 -25.88 5.37
CA ASN A 228 -24.79 -26.30 6.76
C ASN A 228 -24.39 -25.15 7.72
N TYR A 229 -25.01 -23.98 7.55
CA TYR A 229 -24.55 -22.73 8.18
C TYR A 229 -24.45 -22.78 9.71
N ARG A 230 -25.47 -23.27 10.42
CA ARG A 230 -25.41 -23.36 11.90
C ARG A 230 -24.38 -24.36 12.44
N TRP A 231 -23.95 -25.32 11.61
CA TRP A 231 -22.97 -26.34 12.00
C TRP A 231 -21.52 -25.96 11.68
N ALA A 232 -21.30 -24.89 10.91
CA ALA A 232 -19.99 -24.53 10.40
C ALA A 232 -18.95 -24.31 11.52
N ALA A 233 -19.34 -23.62 12.60
CA ALA A 233 -18.46 -23.36 13.75
C ALA A 233 -18.12 -24.64 14.53
N THR A 234 -19.10 -25.54 14.68
CA THR A 234 -18.93 -26.87 15.30
C THR A 234 -17.89 -27.70 14.56
N ALA A 235 -17.98 -27.76 13.24
CA ALA A 235 -17.03 -28.50 12.41
C ALA A 235 -15.64 -27.82 12.38
N GLY A 236 -15.60 -26.49 12.21
CA GLY A 236 -14.35 -25.73 12.09
C GLY A 236 -13.52 -25.70 13.37
N SER A 237 -14.16 -25.60 14.54
CA SER A 237 -13.46 -25.76 15.83
C SER A 237 -12.92 -27.17 16.06
N GLY A 238 -13.37 -28.15 15.25
CA GLY A 238 -13.04 -29.55 15.40
C GLY A 238 -13.60 -30.19 16.66
N LEU A 239 -14.62 -29.60 17.29
CA LEU A 239 -15.29 -30.15 18.48
C LEU A 239 -16.12 -31.39 18.14
N ALA A 240 -16.65 -31.45 16.92
CA ALA A 240 -17.40 -32.59 16.40
C ALA A 240 -17.15 -32.81 14.91
N ALA A 241 -17.37 -34.05 14.46
CA ALA A 241 -17.56 -34.34 13.04
C ALA A 241 -18.99 -33.96 12.63
N VAL A 242 -19.13 -33.32 11.47
CA VAL A 242 -20.42 -32.93 10.88
C VAL A 242 -20.57 -33.58 9.52
N SER A 243 -21.66 -34.34 9.34
CA SER A 243 -21.97 -35.11 8.13
C SER A 243 -23.35 -34.74 7.59
N GLY A 244 -23.60 -34.97 6.30
CA GLY A 244 -24.84 -34.56 5.62
C GLY A 244 -24.73 -33.19 4.94
N SER A 245 -25.81 -32.75 4.30
CA SER A 245 -25.80 -31.56 3.45
C SER A 245 -27.21 -31.01 3.23
N VAL A 246 -27.45 -29.80 3.74
CA VAL A 246 -28.67 -29.06 3.42
C VAL A 246 -28.75 -28.80 1.91
N GLU A 247 -27.62 -28.49 1.25
CA GLU A 247 -27.54 -28.32 -0.21
C GLU A 247 -28.24 -29.47 -0.95
N LYS A 248 -27.92 -30.71 -0.58
CA LYS A 248 -28.42 -31.95 -1.20
C LYS A 248 -29.72 -32.48 -0.58
N GLY A 249 -30.24 -31.86 0.47
CA GLY A 249 -31.41 -32.36 1.21
C GLY A 249 -31.10 -33.58 2.09
N GLU A 250 -29.83 -33.81 2.42
CA GLU A 250 -29.38 -34.88 3.30
C GLU A 250 -29.43 -34.39 4.77
N PRO A 251 -29.98 -35.18 5.72
CA PRO A 251 -30.00 -34.81 7.14
C PRO A 251 -28.60 -34.53 7.68
N VAL A 252 -28.42 -33.40 8.36
CA VAL A 252 -27.14 -33.03 8.98
C VAL A 252 -27.04 -33.62 10.37
N THR A 253 -25.95 -34.32 10.65
CA THR A 253 -25.70 -34.99 11.95
C THR A 253 -24.40 -34.51 12.58
N VAL A 254 -24.36 -34.52 13.92
CA VAL A 254 -23.21 -34.08 14.73
C VAL A 254 -22.72 -35.26 15.58
N ALA A 255 -21.41 -35.49 15.58
CA ALA A 255 -20.77 -36.48 16.45
C ALA A 255 -19.57 -35.85 17.17
N TYR A 256 -19.76 -35.49 18.44
CA TYR A 256 -18.73 -34.84 19.27
C TYR A 256 -17.56 -35.78 19.60
N ASP A 257 -16.36 -35.20 19.61
CA ASP A 257 -15.18 -35.86 20.14
C ASP A 257 -15.19 -35.78 21.67
N LYS A 258 -15.68 -36.85 22.31
CA LYS A 258 -15.82 -36.94 23.76
C LYS A 258 -14.49 -36.79 24.51
N SER A 259 -13.34 -37.05 23.86
CA SER A 259 -12.03 -36.90 24.48
C SER A 259 -11.67 -35.47 24.84
N LYS A 260 -12.39 -34.49 24.28
CA LYS A 260 -12.21 -33.06 24.54
C LYS A 260 -12.96 -32.56 25.77
N PHE A 261 -13.86 -33.38 26.32
CA PHE A 261 -14.74 -33.02 27.43
C PHE A 261 -14.28 -33.67 28.73
N ALA A 262 -14.36 -32.93 29.82
CA ALA A 262 -14.19 -33.45 31.16
C ALA A 262 -15.39 -34.33 31.56
N PRO A 263 -15.28 -35.18 32.60
CA PRO A 263 -16.37 -36.04 33.06
C PRO A 263 -17.65 -35.30 33.46
N ASP A 264 -17.53 -34.03 33.85
CA ASP A 264 -18.66 -33.17 34.18
C ASP A 264 -19.37 -32.59 32.95
N GLY A 265 -18.80 -32.74 31.75
CA GLY A 265 -19.31 -32.20 30.48
C GLY A 265 -18.72 -30.85 30.09
N THR A 266 -17.74 -30.32 30.82
CA THR A 266 -17.07 -29.05 30.49
C THR A 266 -15.91 -29.24 29.50
N LEU A 267 -15.53 -28.15 28.84
CA LEU A 267 -14.42 -28.04 27.90
C LEU A 267 -13.41 -26.99 28.39
N SER A 268 -12.11 -27.24 28.18
CA SER A 268 -11.04 -26.27 28.46
C SER A 268 -10.03 -26.24 27.30
N PRO A 269 -10.39 -25.66 26.14
CA PRO A 269 -9.54 -25.66 24.96
C PRO A 269 -8.44 -24.59 25.08
N ASN A 270 -7.40 -24.71 24.25
CA ASN A 270 -6.33 -23.72 24.18
C ASN A 270 -6.81 -22.43 23.47
N ILE A 271 -7.47 -21.51 24.18
CA ILE A 271 -7.95 -20.23 23.63
C ILE A 271 -6.89 -19.16 23.87
N VAL A 272 -6.53 -18.41 22.82
CA VAL A 272 -5.56 -17.32 22.89
C VAL A 272 -6.25 -15.96 22.85
N ARG A 273 -5.80 -15.01 23.69
CA ARG A 273 -6.27 -13.62 23.66
C ARG A 273 -5.87 -12.90 22.37
N GLU A 274 -4.63 -13.12 21.93
CA GLU A 274 -4.06 -12.53 20.71
C GLU A 274 -4.03 -13.60 19.61
N PRO A 275 -4.83 -13.43 18.55
CA PRO A 275 -4.82 -14.33 17.40
C PRO A 275 -3.42 -14.51 16.82
N ARG A 276 -3.13 -15.73 16.36
CA ARG A 276 -1.90 -15.98 15.59
C ARG A 276 -2.08 -15.52 14.14
N ASN A 277 -0.97 -15.31 13.43
CA ASN A 277 -1.00 -14.83 12.05
C ASN A 277 -1.79 -15.76 11.12
N GLU A 278 -1.77 -17.07 11.38
CA GLU A 278 -2.46 -18.07 10.55
C GLU A 278 -3.98 -17.83 10.54
N ALA A 279 -4.56 -17.32 11.63
CA ALA A 279 -5.98 -17.00 11.68
C ALA A 279 -6.34 -15.87 10.70
N CYS A 280 -5.50 -14.83 10.61
CA CYS A 280 -5.68 -13.75 9.65
C CYS A 280 -5.39 -14.23 8.21
N LEU A 281 -4.30 -14.98 8.05
CA LEU A 281 -3.80 -15.43 6.75
C LEU A 281 -4.70 -16.48 6.09
N ALA A 282 -5.54 -17.20 6.83
CA ALA A 282 -6.55 -18.08 6.27
C ALA A 282 -7.45 -17.37 5.24
N CYS A 283 -7.73 -16.09 5.44
CA CYS A 283 -8.54 -15.27 4.53
C CYS A 283 -7.73 -14.21 3.78
N HIS A 284 -6.67 -13.66 4.39
CA HIS A 284 -5.91 -12.55 3.81
C HIS A 284 -4.74 -12.99 2.92
N ALA A 285 -4.20 -14.21 3.10
CA ALA A 285 -3.05 -14.67 2.32
C ALA A 285 -3.39 -14.75 0.83
N GLN A 286 -4.39 -15.57 0.47
CA GLN A 286 -4.74 -15.80 -0.93
C GLN A 286 -5.08 -14.50 -1.67
N PRO A 287 -6.04 -13.65 -1.24
CA PRO A 287 -6.32 -12.38 -1.91
C PRO A 287 -5.12 -11.42 -1.91
N GLY A 288 -4.30 -11.44 -0.87
CA GLY A 288 -3.09 -10.64 -0.73
C GLY A 288 -2.11 -10.92 -1.86
N TRP A 289 -1.66 -12.16 -2.01
CA TRP A 289 -0.68 -12.50 -3.05
C TRP A 289 -1.31 -12.56 -4.44
N LYS A 290 -2.57 -13.03 -4.53
CA LYS A 290 -3.34 -13.11 -5.78
C LYS A 290 -3.46 -11.74 -6.46
N LYS A 291 -3.89 -10.72 -5.72
CA LYS A 291 -4.31 -9.44 -6.33
C LYS A 291 -3.31 -8.31 -6.09
N ARG A 292 -2.77 -8.29 -4.88
CA ARG A 292 -1.98 -7.16 -4.36
C ARG A 292 -0.48 -7.47 -4.35
N GLY A 293 -0.08 -8.71 -4.65
CA GLY A 293 1.29 -9.18 -4.50
C GLY A 293 1.76 -9.29 -3.05
N PHE A 294 0.90 -9.20 -2.02
CA PHE A 294 1.32 -9.32 -0.60
C PHE A 294 1.78 -10.72 -0.25
N ASN A 295 3.00 -10.86 0.26
CA ASN A 295 3.57 -12.17 0.58
C ASN A 295 3.42 -12.55 2.06
N TYR A 296 3.48 -11.62 3.02
CA TYR A 296 3.35 -11.89 4.47
C TYR A 296 4.28 -13.00 5.00
N ARG A 297 5.52 -13.07 4.51
CA ARG A 297 6.51 -14.09 4.93
C ARG A 297 7.71 -13.44 5.60
N SER A 298 8.33 -14.16 6.53
CA SER A 298 9.60 -13.77 7.13
C SER A 298 10.71 -13.54 6.10
N ARG A 299 10.67 -14.21 4.94
CA ARG A 299 11.64 -13.97 3.85
C ARG A 299 11.53 -12.56 3.26
N THR A 300 10.34 -11.98 3.16
CA THR A 300 10.10 -10.69 2.48
C THR A 300 9.75 -9.55 3.40
N ASP A 301 9.40 -9.82 4.65
CA ASP A 301 8.99 -8.81 5.62
C ASP A 301 9.83 -8.90 6.89
N VAL A 302 10.50 -7.80 7.24
CA VAL A 302 11.36 -7.73 8.43
C VAL A 302 10.58 -7.84 9.75
N HIS A 303 9.33 -7.41 9.78
CA HIS A 303 8.50 -7.43 10.99
C HIS A 303 8.02 -8.85 11.27
N VAL A 304 7.53 -9.55 10.24
CA VAL A 304 7.17 -10.98 10.36
C VAL A 304 8.41 -11.80 10.73
N ARG A 305 9.58 -11.48 10.16
CA ARG A 305 10.85 -12.12 10.53
C ARG A 305 11.24 -11.89 11.99
N ALA A 306 10.95 -10.71 12.52
CA ALA A 306 11.18 -10.37 13.92
C ALA A 306 10.14 -10.98 14.89
N GLY A 307 9.13 -11.69 14.37
CA GLY A 307 8.11 -12.37 15.17
C GLY A 307 6.86 -11.54 15.49
N LEU A 308 6.67 -10.39 14.84
CA LEU A 308 5.46 -9.59 15.02
C LEU A 308 4.23 -10.34 14.48
N LYS A 309 3.13 -10.25 15.23
CA LYS A 309 1.80 -10.71 14.83
C LYS A 309 1.07 -9.63 14.05
N CYS A 310 0.10 -10.01 13.21
CA CYS A 310 -0.76 -9.06 12.49
C CYS A 310 -1.43 -8.08 13.46
N VAL A 311 -1.89 -8.58 14.61
CA VAL A 311 -2.55 -7.78 15.65
C VAL A 311 -1.61 -6.85 16.43
N ASP A 312 -0.29 -6.98 16.27
CA ASP A 312 0.67 -6.02 16.83
C ASP A 312 0.67 -4.70 16.04
N CYS A 313 0.36 -4.72 14.74
CA CYS A 313 0.11 -3.50 13.96
C CYS A 313 -1.39 -3.17 13.84
N HIS A 314 -2.25 -4.19 13.84
CA HIS A 314 -3.69 -4.08 13.74
C HIS A 314 -4.38 -4.47 15.06
N PRO A 315 -4.15 -3.73 16.17
CA PRO A 315 -4.69 -4.10 17.46
C PRO A 315 -6.21 -3.92 17.50
N ALA A 316 -6.87 -4.64 18.40
CA ALA A 316 -8.28 -4.45 18.72
C ALA A 316 -8.47 -4.41 20.24
N GLY A 317 -9.62 -3.91 20.67
CA GLY A 317 -10.07 -3.98 22.05
C GLY A 317 -9.14 -3.27 23.03
N SER A 318 -8.81 -3.92 24.14
CA SER A 318 -7.95 -3.33 25.17
C SER A 318 -6.48 -3.20 24.74
N SER A 319 -6.08 -3.84 23.64
CA SER A 319 -4.72 -3.75 23.10
C SER A 319 -4.53 -2.57 22.13
N ALA A 320 -5.61 -1.88 21.74
CA ALA A 320 -5.53 -0.75 20.82
C ALA A 320 -5.11 0.54 21.52
N ASP A 321 -4.27 1.33 20.84
CA ASP A 321 -3.85 2.64 21.34
C ASP A 321 -4.85 3.75 20.92
N ASP A 322 -5.51 3.59 19.77
CA ASP A 322 -6.48 4.55 19.23
C ASP A 322 -7.81 4.52 20.01
N PRO A 323 -8.29 5.67 20.53
CA PRO A 323 -9.49 5.72 21.37
C PRO A 323 -10.78 5.31 20.65
N ARG A 324 -10.85 5.38 19.31
CA ARG A 324 -12.03 4.97 18.53
C ARG A 324 -12.30 3.48 18.61
N ILE A 325 -11.25 2.68 18.79
CA ILE A 325 -11.30 1.21 18.78
C ILE A 325 -10.83 0.57 20.09
N ARG A 326 -10.39 1.40 21.05
CA ARG A 326 -9.94 0.94 22.37
C ARG A 326 -11.11 0.67 23.31
N GLY A 327 -11.17 -0.54 23.86
CA GLY A 327 -12.12 -0.88 24.92
C GLY A 327 -12.22 -2.38 25.16
N LYS A 328 -12.73 -2.79 26.33
CA LYS A 328 -12.98 -4.21 26.61
C LYS A 328 -13.93 -4.77 25.53
N GLU A 329 -13.50 -5.84 24.86
CA GLU A 329 -14.26 -6.59 23.85
C GLU A 329 -14.69 -5.79 22.61
N LEU A 330 -14.14 -4.59 22.38
CA LEU A 330 -14.37 -3.86 21.15
C LEU A 330 -13.55 -4.49 20.02
N HIS A 331 -14.19 -5.10 19.03
CA HIS A 331 -13.52 -5.91 17.99
C HIS A 331 -13.24 -5.16 16.68
N GLU A 332 -13.24 -3.83 16.73
CA GLU A 332 -12.76 -3.01 15.61
C GLU A 332 -11.24 -3.21 15.52
N ILE A 333 -10.83 -4.11 14.63
CA ILE A 333 -9.43 -4.37 14.33
C ILE A 333 -8.85 -3.11 13.68
N GLY A 334 -7.72 -2.62 14.18
CA GLY A 334 -7.08 -1.40 13.69
C GLY A 334 -6.98 -1.41 12.16
N LYS A 335 -7.62 -0.44 11.51
CA LYS A 335 -7.71 -0.33 10.06
C LYS A 335 -6.58 0.57 9.54
N GLY A 336 -5.91 0.09 8.50
CA GLY A 336 -4.98 0.91 7.71
C GLY A 336 -5.71 1.69 6.62
N ASP A 337 -5.12 2.79 6.17
CA ASP A 337 -5.69 3.66 5.13
C ASP A 337 -5.28 3.18 3.72
N ASP A 338 -6.22 2.57 2.99
CA ASP A 338 -6.05 2.06 1.61
C ASP A 338 -7.11 2.66 0.68
N PRO A 339 -6.76 3.19 -0.51
CA PRO A 339 -7.71 3.91 -1.36
C PRO A 339 -8.81 3.01 -1.94
N GLY A 340 -8.58 1.70 -2.03
CA GLY A 340 -9.58 0.71 -2.48
C GLY A 340 -10.38 0.07 -1.34
N GLY A 341 -10.14 0.44 -0.08
CA GLY A 341 -10.78 -0.16 1.10
C GLY A 341 -11.73 0.80 1.81
N LEU A 342 -12.97 0.87 1.33
CA LEU A 342 -13.94 1.92 1.72
C LEU A 342 -14.85 1.60 2.91
N VAL A 343 -14.70 0.42 3.53
CA VAL A 343 -15.50 0.02 4.70
C VAL A 343 -14.99 0.81 5.91
N ARG A 344 -15.88 1.52 6.60
CA ARG A 344 -15.55 2.27 7.83
C ARG A 344 -14.32 3.15 7.68
N ASP A 345 -14.31 4.04 6.70
CA ASP A 345 -13.24 5.04 6.50
C ASP A 345 -13.06 5.97 7.73
N ASP A 346 -14.07 6.10 8.57
CA ASP A 346 -13.97 6.76 9.89
C ASP A 346 -12.96 6.08 10.83
N LEU A 347 -12.60 4.81 10.56
CA LEU A 347 -11.59 4.04 11.29
C LEU A 347 -10.23 4.01 10.58
N ASP A 348 -10.04 4.74 9.48
CA ASP A 348 -8.72 4.84 8.84
C ASP A 348 -7.66 5.32 9.84
N ASN A 349 -6.46 4.76 9.71
CA ASN A 349 -5.29 5.05 10.55
C ASN A 349 -5.53 4.77 12.05
N THR A 350 -6.38 3.79 12.38
CA THR A 350 -6.52 3.26 13.75
C THR A 350 -5.50 2.16 14.07
N GLY A 351 -4.92 1.54 13.04
CA GLY A 351 -3.75 0.67 13.19
C GLY A 351 -2.48 1.45 13.55
N ARG A 352 -1.49 0.77 14.12
CA ARG A 352 -0.18 1.37 14.43
C ARG A 352 0.57 1.70 13.15
N ALA A 353 1.05 2.92 13.05
CA ALA A 353 1.94 3.39 12.00
C ALA A 353 3.40 3.07 12.34
N CYS A 354 4.29 3.19 11.34
CA CYS A 354 5.73 2.95 11.50
C CYS A 354 6.33 3.76 12.68
N ALA A 355 5.92 5.02 12.82
CA ALA A 355 6.44 5.93 13.84
C ALA A 355 6.09 5.50 15.28
N ASP A 356 4.98 4.78 15.49
CA ASP A 356 4.54 4.35 16.83
C ASP A 356 5.54 3.39 17.48
N CYS A 357 6.32 2.68 16.66
CA CYS A 357 7.40 1.81 17.12
C CYS A 357 8.78 2.41 16.88
N HIS A 358 9.02 2.97 15.69
CA HIS A 358 10.35 3.45 15.30
C HIS A 358 10.76 4.79 15.94
N ALA A 359 9.86 5.52 16.60
CA ALA A 359 10.22 6.71 17.37
C ALA A 359 10.75 6.39 18.78
N THR A 360 10.29 5.28 19.37
CA THR A 360 10.55 4.94 20.79
C THR A 360 11.34 3.65 20.98
N GLY A 361 11.39 2.79 19.97
CA GLY A 361 11.93 1.43 20.07
C GLY A 361 10.93 0.40 20.61
N ARG A 362 9.62 0.70 20.58
CA ARG A 362 8.56 -0.25 20.97
C ARG A 362 8.72 -1.57 20.22
N PHE A 363 8.44 -2.68 20.90
CA PHE A 363 8.62 -4.04 20.37
C PHE A 363 10.04 -4.36 19.88
N GLY A 364 11.06 -3.65 20.38
CA GLY A 364 12.45 -3.82 19.95
C GLY A 364 12.76 -3.21 18.58
N ALA A 365 11.90 -2.32 18.07
CA ALA A 365 12.13 -1.68 16.77
C ALA A 365 13.40 -0.80 16.76
N PRO A 366 14.17 -0.77 15.67
CA PRO A 366 15.29 0.14 15.54
C PRO A 366 14.79 1.59 15.47
N VAL A 367 15.38 2.51 16.25
CA VAL A 367 14.99 3.91 16.24
C VAL A 367 15.39 4.58 14.92
N ALA A 368 14.41 5.15 14.21
CA ALA A 368 14.60 5.77 12.91
C ALA A 368 15.23 7.17 13.03
N LYS A 369 16.53 7.29 12.71
CA LYS A 369 17.27 8.56 12.86
C LYS A 369 17.29 9.46 11.61
N HIS A 370 17.36 8.87 10.41
CA HIS A 370 17.39 9.56 9.10
C HIS A 370 18.28 10.82 9.00
N ARG A 371 19.40 10.91 9.74
CA ARG A 371 20.21 12.14 9.90
C ARG A 371 20.74 12.72 8.58
N TRP A 372 20.93 11.87 7.57
CA TRP A 372 21.48 12.22 6.27
C TRP A 372 20.42 12.74 5.29
N LEU A 373 19.13 12.51 5.56
CA LEU A 373 18.03 12.81 4.64
C LEU A 373 17.40 14.17 5.00
N PRO A 374 17.30 15.12 4.05
CA PRO A 374 16.63 16.39 4.31
C PRO A 374 15.16 16.17 4.76
N PRO A 375 14.68 16.83 5.84
CA PRO A 375 13.35 16.59 6.41
C PRO A 375 12.18 16.67 5.41
N LEU A 376 12.31 17.48 4.36
CA LEU A 376 11.31 17.63 3.28
C LEU A 376 10.90 16.29 2.65
N HIS A 377 11.80 15.31 2.62
CA HIS A 377 11.48 13.97 2.12
C HIS A 377 10.44 13.29 3.02
N LEU A 378 10.64 13.29 4.35
CA LEU A 378 9.72 12.63 5.28
C LEU A 378 8.36 13.34 5.39
N ASP A 379 8.31 14.63 5.04
CA ASP A 379 7.07 15.40 4.91
C ASP A 379 6.21 14.93 3.72
N THR A 380 6.85 14.49 2.63
CA THR A 380 6.18 14.25 1.33
C THR A 380 6.26 12.80 0.84
N ILE A 381 7.11 11.97 1.42
CA ILE A 381 7.36 10.58 1.05
C ILE A 381 7.03 9.71 2.27
N ALA A 382 6.16 8.72 2.07
CA ALA A 382 5.83 7.76 3.10
C ALA A 382 7.02 6.80 3.37
N CYS A 383 7.12 6.26 4.60
CA CYS A 383 8.20 5.34 4.97
C CYS A 383 8.26 4.13 4.02
N GLU A 384 7.09 3.63 3.66
CA GLU A 384 6.84 2.50 2.76
C GLU A 384 7.48 2.72 1.39
N THR A 385 7.54 3.96 0.89
CA THR A 385 8.12 4.26 -0.42
C THR A 385 9.61 3.92 -0.48
N CYS A 386 10.36 4.22 0.59
CA CYS A 386 11.78 3.89 0.63
C CYS A 386 12.01 2.45 1.11
N HIS A 387 11.17 1.96 2.02
CA HIS A 387 11.33 0.65 2.64
C HIS A 387 10.62 -0.50 1.89
N ILE A 388 9.95 -0.23 0.77
CA ILE A 388 9.41 -1.23 -0.16
C ILE A 388 9.88 -0.88 -1.58
N PRO A 389 11.21 -0.88 -1.84
CA PRO A 389 11.78 -0.48 -3.14
C PRO A 389 11.47 -1.48 -4.26
N GLU A 390 11.30 -2.74 -3.89
CA GLU A 390 11.06 -3.88 -4.74
C GLU A 390 10.23 -4.90 -3.96
N ARG A 391 9.44 -5.69 -4.69
CA ARG A 391 8.58 -6.73 -4.13
C ARG A 391 8.77 -8.02 -4.91
N LEU A 392 8.66 -9.16 -4.23
CA LEU A 392 9.01 -10.47 -4.80
C LEU A 392 7.82 -11.27 -5.33
N VAL A 393 6.60 -10.74 -5.22
CA VAL A 393 5.38 -11.38 -5.72
C VAL A 393 4.61 -10.35 -6.51
N LYS A 394 4.45 -10.59 -7.82
CA LYS A 394 3.78 -9.65 -8.72
C LYS A 394 2.29 -9.51 -8.40
N PRO A 395 1.74 -8.28 -8.46
CA PRO A 395 0.32 -8.03 -8.39
C PRO A 395 -0.33 -8.25 -9.76
N ILE A 396 -1.65 -8.11 -9.80
CA ILE A 396 -2.40 -7.93 -11.05
C ILE A 396 -2.35 -6.43 -11.40
N GLN A 397 -1.75 -6.07 -12.52
CA GLN A 397 -1.69 -4.68 -13.00
C GLN A 397 -2.90 -4.34 -13.88
N PHE A 398 -3.38 -5.30 -14.67
CA PHE A 398 -4.56 -5.16 -15.52
C PHE A 398 -5.44 -6.40 -15.40
N GLN A 399 -6.75 -6.18 -15.23
CA GLN A 399 -7.77 -7.20 -15.37
C GLN A 399 -8.69 -6.86 -16.55
N ALA A 400 -8.65 -7.72 -17.56
CA ALA A 400 -9.59 -7.71 -18.67
C ALA A 400 -10.73 -8.68 -18.37
N SER A 401 -11.96 -8.19 -18.43
CA SER A 401 -13.18 -8.98 -18.22
C SER A 401 -14.14 -8.91 -19.40
N ASP A 402 -13.60 -8.55 -20.56
CA ASP A 402 -14.23 -8.45 -21.86
C ASP A 402 -13.90 -9.64 -22.76
N ALA A 403 -12.77 -10.30 -22.55
CA ALA A 403 -12.33 -11.48 -23.29
C ALA A 403 -12.43 -12.79 -22.47
N PHE A 404 -12.51 -13.92 -23.17
CA PHE A 404 -12.45 -15.25 -22.54
C PHE A 404 -11.00 -15.67 -22.30
N ASN A 405 -10.67 -15.99 -21.04
CA ASN A 405 -9.35 -16.43 -20.62
C ASN A 405 -9.08 -17.88 -21.05
N PRO A 406 -8.09 -18.15 -21.91
CA PRO A 406 -7.79 -19.51 -22.40
C PRO A 406 -6.95 -20.35 -21.40
N GLY A 407 -6.64 -19.82 -20.23
CA GLY A 407 -5.80 -20.45 -19.22
C GLY A 407 -6.28 -21.83 -18.78
N THR A 408 -5.31 -22.70 -18.50
CA THR A 408 -5.58 -24.04 -17.97
C THR A 408 -5.74 -24.01 -16.45
N LYS A 409 -6.42 -25.02 -15.90
CA LYS A 409 -6.62 -25.20 -14.44
C LYS A 409 -7.36 -24.06 -13.74
N ILE A 410 -8.23 -23.35 -14.45
CA ILE A 410 -9.11 -22.33 -13.87
C ILE A 410 -10.21 -23.03 -13.03
N PRO A 411 -10.34 -22.74 -11.72
CA PRO A 411 -11.07 -23.61 -10.79
C PRO A 411 -12.60 -23.49 -10.83
N SER A 412 -13.16 -22.53 -11.57
CA SER A 412 -14.62 -22.37 -11.67
C SER A 412 -15.01 -21.67 -12.96
N LYS A 413 -16.17 -22.04 -13.52
CA LYS A 413 -16.73 -21.52 -14.78
C LYS A 413 -16.60 -19.99 -14.94
N GLY A 414 -17.14 -19.20 -14.01
CA GLY A 414 -17.08 -17.74 -14.13
C GLY A 414 -15.66 -17.15 -14.19
N LYS A 415 -14.65 -17.79 -13.58
CA LYS A 415 -13.28 -17.27 -13.51
C LYS A 415 -12.57 -17.21 -14.87
N TYR A 416 -13.11 -17.89 -15.89
CA TYR A 416 -12.67 -17.77 -17.27
C TYR A 416 -12.95 -16.37 -17.87
N LEU A 417 -13.73 -15.53 -17.20
CA LEU A 417 -13.99 -14.16 -17.66
C LEU A 417 -12.99 -13.14 -17.12
N TRP A 418 -11.90 -13.58 -16.49
CA TRP A 418 -10.92 -12.68 -15.91
C TRP A 418 -9.54 -13.03 -16.42
N THR A 419 -9.09 -12.25 -17.39
CA THR A 419 -7.73 -12.29 -17.92
C THR A 419 -6.88 -11.30 -17.14
N PHE A 420 -5.67 -11.72 -16.74
CA PHE A 420 -4.79 -10.91 -15.89
C PHE A 420 -3.45 -10.67 -16.55
N TYR A 421 -2.94 -9.45 -16.40
CA TYR A 421 -1.62 -9.06 -16.85
C TYR A 421 -0.80 -8.49 -15.68
N GLY A 422 0.50 -8.80 -15.68
CA GLY A 422 1.45 -8.32 -14.67
C GLY A 422 1.93 -6.88 -14.94
N PRO A 423 2.74 -6.30 -14.03
CA PRO A 423 3.37 -4.99 -14.23
C PRO A 423 4.19 -4.86 -15.52
N GLU A 424 4.69 -5.98 -16.05
CA GLU A 424 5.41 -6.09 -17.31
C GLU A 424 4.51 -6.03 -18.56
N GLY A 425 3.18 -6.07 -18.39
CA GLY A 425 2.22 -6.10 -19.49
C GLY A 425 2.01 -7.47 -20.13
N ALA A 426 2.57 -8.55 -19.56
CA ALA A 426 2.41 -9.91 -20.07
C ALA A 426 1.19 -10.61 -19.46
N TYR A 427 0.49 -11.43 -20.28
CA TYR A 427 -0.57 -12.32 -19.81
C TYR A 427 -0.05 -13.30 -18.75
N ARG A 428 -0.91 -13.57 -17.76
CA ARG A 428 -0.62 -14.47 -16.65
C ARG A 428 -1.79 -15.43 -16.46
N ASN A 429 -1.52 -16.73 -16.56
CA ASN A 429 -2.46 -17.77 -16.10
C ASN A 429 -2.52 -17.82 -14.56
N HIS A 430 -2.98 -16.72 -13.99
CA HIS A 430 -2.90 -16.45 -12.57
C HIS A 430 -3.76 -17.45 -11.76
N TYR A 431 -4.89 -17.87 -12.31
CA TYR A 431 -5.70 -18.92 -11.69
C TYR A 431 -5.03 -20.29 -11.71
N GLY A 432 -4.30 -20.63 -12.78
CA GLY A 432 -3.48 -21.84 -12.83
C GLY A 432 -2.45 -21.86 -11.70
N TYR A 433 -1.68 -20.77 -11.52
CA TYR A 433 -0.70 -20.66 -10.44
C TYR A 433 -1.35 -20.82 -9.06
N LEU A 434 -2.48 -20.15 -8.81
CA LEU A 434 -3.19 -20.25 -7.53
C LEU A 434 -3.63 -21.68 -7.18
N VAL A 435 -4.07 -22.44 -8.19
CA VAL A 435 -4.59 -23.81 -8.00
C VAL A 435 -3.45 -24.81 -7.87
N MET A 436 -2.39 -24.64 -8.66
CA MET A 436 -1.30 -25.62 -8.73
C MET A 436 -0.22 -25.40 -7.67
N GLU A 437 0.10 -24.16 -7.35
CA GLU A 437 1.23 -23.81 -6.48
C GLU A 437 0.76 -23.33 -5.09
N GLY A 438 -0.44 -22.74 -5.01
CA GLY A 438 -0.96 -22.25 -3.73
C GLY A 438 -0.11 -21.15 -3.10
N TYR A 439 -0.38 -20.85 -1.82
CA TYR A 439 0.27 -19.71 -1.16
C TYR A 439 1.71 -19.98 -0.72
N ASP A 440 2.07 -21.22 -0.39
CA ASP A 440 3.43 -21.57 0.03
C ASP A 440 4.40 -21.61 -1.16
N ASP A 441 3.99 -22.18 -2.30
CA ASP A 441 4.87 -22.43 -3.45
C ASP A 441 4.73 -21.43 -4.61
N LYS A 442 4.01 -20.32 -4.39
CA LYS A 442 3.83 -19.26 -5.39
C LYS A 442 5.15 -18.73 -5.98
N PRO A 443 5.13 -18.19 -7.22
CA PRO A 443 6.35 -17.79 -7.91
C PRO A 443 7.02 -16.60 -7.23
N THR A 444 8.35 -16.61 -7.24
CA THR A 444 9.17 -15.44 -6.86
C THR A 444 9.49 -14.64 -8.11
N GLU A 445 8.80 -13.53 -8.30
CA GLU A 445 8.95 -12.67 -9.46
C GLU A 445 9.12 -11.22 -8.99
N PRO A 446 10.36 -10.69 -8.98
CA PRO A 446 10.62 -9.36 -8.50
C PRO A 446 10.00 -8.31 -9.43
N PHE A 447 9.45 -7.24 -8.84
CA PHE A 447 9.04 -6.05 -9.57
C PHE A 447 9.17 -4.82 -8.67
N LYS A 448 9.29 -3.64 -9.31
CA LYS A 448 9.33 -2.36 -8.61
C LYS A 448 7.93 -1.72 -8.62
N PRO A 449 7.37 -1.37 -7.46
CA PRO A 449 6.10 -0.65 -7.38
C PRO A 449 6.12 0.66 -8.17
N PHE A 450 4.97 1.00 -8.77
CA PHE A 450 4.72 2.38 -9.18
C PHE A 450 4.48 3.25 -7.95
N LEU A 451 4.67 4.55 -8.12
CA LEU A 451 4.46 5.54 -7.07
C LEU A 451 3.23 6.40 -7.38
N ALA A 452 2.47 6.78 -6.36
CA ALA A 452 1.37 7.73 -6.52
C ALA A 452 1.29 8.66 -5.31
N ARG A 453 0.80 9.88 -5.54
CA ARG A 453 0.49 10.82 -4.46
C ARG A 453 -0.90 10.50 -3.92
N TYR A 454 -1.00 10.28 -2.62
CA TYR A 454 -2.23 10.02 -1.90
C TYR A 454 -2.22 10.77 -0.56
N LYS A 455 -3.28 11.56 -0.30
CA LYS A 455 -3.42 12.40 0.91
C LYS A 455 -2.12 13.17 1.27
N GLY A 456 -1.49 13.78 0.27
CA GLY A 456 -0.30 14.63 0.44
C GLY A 456 1.05 13.92 0.39
N LYS A 457 1.12 12.60 0.55
CA LYS A 457 2.37 11.82 0.51
C LYS A 457 2.49 10.92 -0.72
N ILE A 458 3.73 10.58 -1.09
CA ILE A 458 4.05 9.60 -2.11
C ILE A 458 4.10 8.23 -1.46
N TYR A 459 3.33 7.28 -2.00
CA TYR A 459 3.29 5.88 -1.58
C TYR A 459 3.63 4.95 -2.75
N PRO A 460 4.20 3.77 -2.47
CA PRO A 460 4.25 2.69 -3.44
C PRO A 460 2.85 2.07 -3.57
N VAL A 461 2.37 1.91 -4.80
CA VAL A 461 1.01 1.46 -5.09
C VAL A 461 0.97 0.43 -6.22
N ASN A 462 -0.07 -0.41 -6.19
CA ASN A 462 -0.65 -1.02 -7.39
C ASN A 462 -1.85 -0.19 -7.83
N ARG A 463 -1.94 0.17 -9.11
CA ARG A 463 -3.15 0.81 -9.66
C ARG A 463 -3.72 -0.12 -10.73
N VAL A 464 -4.85 -0.76 -10.45
CA VAL A 464 -5.40 -1.75 -11.36
C VAL A 464 -6.07 -1.07 -12.55
N HIS A 465 -5.66 -1.45 -13.76
CA HIS A 465 -6.38 -1.15 -15.00
C HIS A 465 -7.51 -2.14 -15.19
N SER A 466 -8.58 -1.74 -15.88
CA SER A 466 -9.77 -2.59 -16.07
C SER A 466 -10.36 -2.44 -17.46
N ALA A 467 -10.84 -3.55 -18.03
CA ALA A 467 -11.66 -3.57 -19.24
C ALA A 467 -12.86 -4.51 -19.01
N TRP A 468 -14.09 -4.10 -19.35
CA TRP A 468 -15.28 -4.91 -19.09
C TRP A 468 -16.52 -4.40 -19.87
N PRO A 469 -17.50 -5.27 -20.18
CA PRO A 469 -18.78 -4.85 -20.74
C PRO A 469 -19.68 -4.26 -19.64
N GLY A 470 -20.20 -3.06 -19.86
CA GLY A 470 -21.11 -2.36 -18.94
C GLY A 470 -22.50 -2.16 -19.51
N ILE A 471 -23.42 -1.75 -18.65
CA ILE A 471 -24.78 -1.36 -19.00
C ILE A 471 -24.96 0.09 -18.54
N GLU A 472 -25.18 0.99 -19.50
CA GLU A 472 -25.57 2.36 -19.22
C GLU A 472 -27.10 2.45 -19.15
N VAL A 473 -27.60 3.22 -18.18
CA VAL A 473 -29.03 3.43 -17.94
C VAL A 473 -29.31 4.91 -18.13
N GLU A 474 -30.35 5.24 -18.91
CA GLU A 474 -30.74 6.62 -19.18
C GLU A 474 -31.01 7.39 -17.89
N GLY A 475 -30.47 8.61 -17.81
CA GLY A 475 -30.58 9.46 -16.62
C GLY A 475 -29.71 9.05 -15.42
N GLN A 476 -28.92 7.96 -15.53
CA GLN A 476 -28.02 7.51 -14.46
C GLN A 476 -26.55 7.72 -14.84
N ALA A 477 -25.79 8.36 -13.96
CA ALA A 477 -24.35 8.56 -14.16
C ALA A 477 -23.54 7.26 -13.95
N ALA A 478 -23.94 6.47 -12.94
CA ALA A 478 -23.31 5.20 -12.60
C ALA A 478 -23.61 4.14 -13.66
N LEU A 479 -22.67 3.23 -13.87
CA LEU A 479 -22.86 2.07 -14.75
C LEU A 479 -23.31 0.86 -13.95
N MET A 480 -24.10 0.01 -14.61
CA MET A 480 -24.40 -1.34 -14.14
C MET A 480 -23.50 -2.35 -14.86
N GLN A 481 -23.33 -3.55 -14.29
CA GLN A 481 -22.62 -4.65 -14.93
C GLN A 481 -23.60 -5.77 -15.32
N PRO A 482 -23.36 -6.49 -16.44
CA PRO A 482 -24.07 -7.72 -16.74
C PRO A 482 -23.68 -8.81 -15.73
N LYS A 483 -24.50 -9.86 -15.62
CA LYS A 483 -24.19 -10.98 -14.71
C LYS A 483 -23.03 -11.80 -15.26
N MET A 484 -22.11 -12.14 -14.36
CA MET A 484 -20.94 -12.97 -14.68
C MET A 484 -21.35 -14.29 -15.36
N GLY A 485 -22.40 -14.94 -14.87
CA GLY A 485 -22.91 -16.19 -15.44
C GLY A 485 -23.42 -16.05 -16.87
N ASP A 486 -24.03 -14.92 -17.22
CA ASP A 486 -24.54 -14.67 -18.58
C ASP A 486 -23.39 -14.45 -19.56
N ILE A 487 -22.41 -13.62 -19.21
CA ILE A 487 -21.24 -13.38 -20.06
C ILE A 487 -20.44 -14.68 -20.28
N TYR A 488 -20.32 -15.53 -19.26
CA TYR A 488 -19.67 -16.83 -19.40
C TYR A 488 -20.46 -17.73 -20.36
N ARG A 489 -21.79 -17.73 -20.26
CA ARG A 489 -22.66 -18.48 -21.18
C ARG A 489 -22.47 -17.99 -22.62
N MET A 490 -22.43 -16.68 -22.86
CA MET A 490 -22.22 -16.11 -24.19
C MET A 490 -20.95 -16.63 -24.85
N TRP A 491 -19.81 -16.46 -24.17
CA TRP A 491 -18.51 -16.90 -24.68
C TRP A 491 -18.44 -18.41 -24.90
N THR A 492 -18.92 -19.21 -23.94
CA THR A 492 -18.89 -20.67 -24.08
C THR A 492 -19.88 -21.22 -25.11
N THR A 493 -21.00 -20.53 -25.35
CA THR A 493 -21.91 -20.87 -26.44
C THR A 493 -21.25 -20.59 -27.79
N HIS A 494 -20.61 -19.43 -27.96
CA HIS A 494 -19.87 -19.10 -29.19
C HIS A 494 -18.73 -20.08 -29.47
N GLN A 495 -17.94 -20.46 -28.47
CA GLN A 495 -16.84 -21.43 -28.63
C GLN A 495 -17.33 -22.82 -29.07
N LYS A 496 -18.54 -23.21 -28.67
CA LYS A 496 -19.13 -24.50 -29.08
C LYS A 496 -19.77 -24.43 -30.46
N ASP A 497 -20.34 -23.28 -30.81
CA ASP A 497 -21.01 -23.05 -32.09
C ASP A 497 -20.80 -21.57 -32.50
N PRO A 498 -19.81 -21.29 -33.37
CA PRO A 498 -19.49 -19.92 -33.80
C PRO A 498 -20.63 -19.20 -34.54
N SER A 499 -21.68 -19.92 -34.98
CA SER A 499 -22.88 -19.30 -35.54
C SER A 499 -23.72 -18.57 -34.49
N LYS A 500 -23.50 -18.88 -33.20
CA LYS A 500 -24.08 -18.18 -32.05
C LYS A 500 -23.13 -17.08 -31.60
N PHE A 501 -23.63 -15.85 -31.49
CA PHE A 501 -22.82 -14.65 -31.24
C PHE A 501 -21.65 -14.50 -32.24
N PRO A 502 -21.89 -14.55 -33.56
CA PRO A 502 -20.83 -14.65 -34.58
C PRO A 502 -19.90 -13.43 -34.59
N GLU A 503 -20.37 -12.27 -34.11
CA GLU A 503 -19.58 -11.05 -33.98
C GLU A 503 -18.31 -11.26 -33.12
N LEU A 504 -18.36 -12.14 -32.11
CA LEU A 504 -17.20 -12.43 -31.25
C LEU A 504 -15.99 -12.98 -32.03
N ALA A 505 -16.19 -13.55 -33.24
CA ALA A 505 -15.09 -14.04 -34.08
C ALA A 505 -14.19 -12.92 -34.63
N LYS A 506 -14.64 -11.65 -34.56
CA LYS A 506 -13.84 -10.47 -34.95
C LYS A 506 -12.78 -10.10 -33.90
N ILE A 507 -12.95 -10.57 -32.66
CA ILE A 507 -12.04 -10.29 -31.55
C ILE A 507 -10.88 -11.28 -31.63
N THR A 508 -9.68 -10.77 -31.92
CA THR A 508 -8.49 -11.61 -32.15
C THR A 508 -7.37 -11.32 -31.16
N ASP A 509 -6.37 -12.19 -31.18
CA ASP A 509 -5.09 -11.94 -30.48
C ASP A 509 -4.22 -11.09 -31.41
N ASP A 510 -4.14 -9.80 -31.11
CA ASP A 510 -3.48 -8.78 -31.94
C ASP A 510 -2.01 -8.59 -31.52
N ASN A 511 -1.64 -8.93 -30.28
CA ASN A 511 -0.27 -8.85 -29.77
C ASN A 511 0.51 -10.18 -29.83
N GLY A 512 -0.16 -11.29 -30.11
CA GLY A 512 0.42 -12.63 -30.26
C GLY A 512 0.79 -13.33 -28.95
N ASP A 513 0.21 -12.94 -27.81
CA ASP A 513 0.49 -13.54 -26.50
C ASP A 513 -0.34 -14.80 -26.18
N GLY A 514 -1.20 -15.20 -27.12
CA GLY A 514 -2.07 -16.36 -27.03
C GLY A 514 -3.43 -16.06 -26.38
N VAL A 515 -3.75 -14.80 -26.10
CA VAL A 515 -5.04 -14.35 -25.56
C VAL A 515 -5.66 -13.33 -26.49
N ILE A 516 -6.97 -13.38 -26.68
CA ILE A 516 -7.68 -12.35 -27.44
C ILE A 516 -7.86 -11.08 -26.61
N GLU A 517 -7.83 -9.92 -27.25
CA GLU A 517 -8.11 -8.64 -26.62
C GLU A 517 -9.11 -7.82 -27.42
N VAL A 518 -9.75 -6.86 -26.76
CA VAL A 518 -10.61 -5.87 -27.40
C VAL A 518 -9.83 -4.56 -27.45
N ASN A 519 -9.39 -4.15 -28.64
CA ASN A 519 -8.60 -2.92 -28.82
C ASN A 519 -8.97 -2.13 -30.09
N ARG A 520 -9.45 -2.80 -31.14
CA ARG A 520 -9.85 -2.14 -32.39
C ARG A 520 -11.31 -1.70 -32.39
N PRO A 521 -11.68 -0.65 -33.14
CA PRO A 521 -13.08 -0.20 -33.23
C PRO A 521 -14.08 -1.33 -33.54
N GLU A 522 -13.77 -2.18 -34.51
CA GLU A 522 -14.61 -3.29 -34.94
C GLU A 522 -14.81 -4.38 -33.87
N GLU A 523 -13.83 -4.57 -32.98
CA GLU A 523 -13.90 -5.53 -31.87
C GLU A 523 -14.75 -5.00 -30.72
N ILE A 524 -14.63 -3.69 -30.47
CA ILE A 524 -15.45 -2.98 -29.48
C ILE A 524 -16.93 -3.06 -29.90
N ASP A 525 -17.23 -2.77 -31.18
CA ASP A 525 -18.58 -2.91 -31.72
C ASP A 525 -19.08 -4.35 -31.64
N ALA A 526 -18.23 -5.33 -31.94
CA ALA A 526 -18.55 -6.75 -31.86
C ALA A 526 -18.91 -7.21 -30.43
N LEU A 527 -18.15 -6.77 -29.42
CA LEU A 527 -18.42 -7.07 -28.03
C LEU A 527 -19.76 -6.44 -27.58
N ILE A 528 -19.97 -5.16 -27.88
CA ILE A 528 -21.21 -4.44 -27.54
C ILE A 528 -22.42 -5.13 -28.17
N ALA A 529 -22.34 -5.49 -29.45
CA ALA A 529 -23.41 -6.18 -30.15
C ALA A 529 -23.71 -7.56 -29.54
N SER A 530 -22.68 -8.34 -29.24
CA SER A 530 -22.82 -9.69 -28.68
C SER A 530 -23.46 -9.69 -27.29
N VAL A 531 -23.02 -8.77 -26.42
CA VAL A 531 -23.60 -8.63 -25.08
C VAL A 531 -25.04 -8.09 -25.16
N THR A 532 -25.34 -7.21 -26.11
CA THR A 532 -26.73 -6.73 -26.34
C THR A 532 -27.65 -7.88 -26.75
N ALA A 533 -27.20 -8.73 -27.69
CA ALA A 533 -27.93 -9.92 -28.10
C ALA A 533 -28.17 -10.88 -26.92
N LEU A 534 -27.15 -11.11 -26.10
CA LEU A 534 -27.23 -11.96 -24.92
C LEU A 534 -28.26 -11.43 -23.90
N LEU A 535 -28.22 -10.14 -23.57
CA LEU A 535 -29.14 -9.55 -22.59
C LEU A 535 -30.59 -9.61 -23.09
N THR A 536 -30.80 -9.44 -24.39
CA THR A 536 -32.11 -9.60 -25.05
C THR A 536 -32.60 -11.05 -24.96
N GLU A 537 -31.76 -12.02 -25.31
CA GLU A 537 -32.07 -13.46 -25.21
C GLU A 537 -32.41 -13.86 -23.76
N SER A 538 -31.70 -13.28 -22.79
CA SER A 538 -31.87 -13.55 -21.36
C SER A 538 -33.08 -12.85 -20.73
N LYS A 539 -33.87 -12.10 -21.53
CA LYS A 539 -35.00 -11.28 -21.07
C LYS A 539 -34.60 -10.27 -19.99
N TYR A 540 -33.37 -9.77 -20.04
CA TYR A 540 -32.96 -8.67 -19.19
C TYR A 540 -33.71 -7.39 -19.64
N PRO A 541 -34.24 -6.57 -18.72
CA PRO A 541 -35.07 -5.41 -19.09
C PRO A 541 -34.22 -4.30 -19.71
N MET A 542 -34.13 -4.27 -21.05
CA MET A 542 -33.29 -3.34 -21.81
C MET A 542 -33.90 -1.96 -22.07
N ASP A 543 -35.18 -1.73 -21.73
CA ASP A 543 -35.82 -0.43 -21.90
C ASP A 543 -35.07 0.68 -21.14
N GLY A 544 -34.73 1.76 -21.85
CA GLY A 544 -33.91 2.87 -21.34
C GLY A 544 -32.46 2.49 -21.03
N LYS A 545 -31.95 1.38 -21.57
CA LYS A 545 -30.59 0.87 -21.30
C LYS A 545 -29.87 0.53 -22.59
N ARG A 546 -28.54 0.66 -22.56
CA ARG A 546 -27.66 0.21 -23.64
C ARG A 546 -26.41 -0.43 -23.10
N VAL A 547 -25.86 -1.35 -23.87
CA VAL A 547 -24.54 -1.93 -23.59
C VAL A 547 -23.46 -0.94 -24.00
N VAL A 548 -22.40 -0.88 -23.20
CA VAL A 548 -21.18 -0.10 -23.46
C VAL A 548 -19.96 -0.98 -23.18
N TRP A 549 -18.81 -0.61 -23.72
CA TRP A 549 -17.53 -1.19 -23.30
C TRP A 549 -16.77 -0.18 -22.47
N VAL A 550 -16.28 -0.61 -21.30
CA VAL A 550 -15.58 0.26 -20.35
C VAL A 550 -14.12 -0.13 -20.34
N TYR A 551 -13.24 0.81 -20.69
CA TYR A 551 -11.80 0.63 -20.76
C TYR A 551 -11.08 1.72 -19.97
N ASN A 552 -10.60 1.36 -18.78
CA ASN A 552 -10.17 2.29 -17.73
C ASN A 552 -11.21 3.38 -17.49
N ASP A 553 -10.87 4.62 -17.81
CA ASP A 553 -11.72 5.80 -17.65
C ASP A 553 -12.60 6.08 -18.87
N ARG A 554 -12.52 5.29 -19.93
CA ARG A 554 -13.28 5.48 -21.18
C ARG A 554 -14.49 4.57 -21.23
N VAL A 555 -15.64 5.12 -21.58
CA VAL A 555 -16.90 4.40 -21.81
C VAL A 555 -17.26 4.54 -23.27
N TYR A 556 -17.08 3.45 -24.02
CA TYR A 556 -17.33 3.36 -25.45
C TYR A 556 -18.80 3.00 -25.70
N THR A 557 -19.47 3.83 -26.49
CA THR A 557 -20.83 3.58 -27.00
C THR A 557 -20.81 2.95 -28.39
N SER A 558 -19.66 3.05 -29.06
CA SER A 558 -19.29 2.37 -30.30
C SER A 558 -17.77 2.26 -30.36
N GLY A 559 -17.24 1.56 -31.36
CA GLY A 559 -15.80 1.41 -31.58
C GLY A 559 -15.03 2.71 -31.77
N THR A 560 -15.72 3.80 -32.11
CA THR A 560 -15.08 5.11 -32.39
C THR A 560 -15.49 6.22 -31.43
N GLN A 561 -16.55 6.03 -30.62
CA GLN A 561 -17.08 7.06 -29.74
C GLN A 561 -17.01 6.63 -28.28
N TYR A 562 -16.38 7.46 -27.46
CA TYR A 562 -16.37 7.27 -26.01
C TYR A 562 -16.48 8.60 -25.26
N ARG A 563 -16.95 8.52 -24.02
CA ARG A 563 -16.84 9.58 -23.00
C ARG A 563 -15.86 9.15 -21.91
N THR A 564 -15.26 10.11 -21.22
CA THR A 564 -14.42 9.81 -20.05
C THR A 564 -15.19 9.96 -18.75
N ILE A 565 -14.81 9.17 -17.74
CA ILE A 565 -15.32 9.24 -16.36
C ILE A 565 -14.23 9.81 -15.46
N PRO A 566 -14.55 10.79 -14.59
CA PRO A 566 -13.58 11.33 -13.65
C PRO A 566 -12.97 10.26 -12.72
N LYS A 567 -11.66 10.35 -12.53
CA LYS A 567 -10.89 9.52 -11.60
C LYS A 567 -9.88 10.33 -10.82
N HIS A 568 -9.47 9.82 -9.68
CA HIS A 568 -8.40 10.39 -8.87
C HIS A 568 -7.03 10.20 -9.52
N ALA A 569 -6.07 11.04 -9.15
CA ALA A 569 -4.71 10.96 -9.67
C ALA A 569 -3.99 9.62 -9.34
N TRP A 570 -4.36 8.99 -8.23
CA TRP A 570 -3.84 7.67 -7.82
C TRP A 570 -4.57 6.49 -8.48
N GLU A 571 -5.62 6.72 -9.27
CA GLU A 571 -6.38 5.68 -9.97
C GLU A 571 -5.86 5.46 -11.40
N ALA A 572 -5.72 4.19 -11.79
CA ALA A 572 -5.57 3.81 -13.19
C ALA A 572 -6.93 3.81 -13.89
N SER A 573 -7.95 3.25 -13.23
CA SER A 573 -9.34 3.16 -13.66
C SER A 573 -10.27 3.61 -12.52
N PRO A 574 -11.41 4.29 -12.79
CA PRO A 574 -12.43 4.57 -11.78
C PRO A 574 -13.05 3.31 -11.15
N TYR A 575 -12.93 2.17 -11.84
CA TYR A 575 -13.53 0.89 -11.47
C TYR A 575 -12.51 -0.16 -11.01
N GLY A 576 -11.22 0.10 -11.24
CA GLY A 576 -10.13 -0.74 -10.78
C GLY A 576 -9.67 -0.32 -9.38
N ASN A 577 -9.37 -1.31 -8.53
CA ASN A 577 -8.85 -1.03 -7.20
C ASN A 577 -7.45 -0.40 -7.24
N VAL A 578 -7.17 0.42 -6.22
CA VAL A 578 -5.82 0.92 -5.94
C VAL A 578 -5.39 0.34 -4.61
N HIS A 579 -4.20 -0.27 -4.57
CA HIS A 579 -3.65 -0.86 -3.36
C HIS A 579 -2.37 -0.15 -2.98
N LYS A 580 -2.35 0.48 -1.80
CA LYS A 580 -1.11 0.96 -1.20
C LYS A 580 -0.33 -0.24 -0.65
N TYR A 581 0.98 -0.24 -0.86
CA TYR A 581 1.83 -1.26 -0.24
C TYR A 581 2.27 -0.83 1.15
N ALA A 582 1.99 -1.69 2.12
CA ALA A 582 2.34 -1.52 3.54
C ALA A 582 2.89 -2.82 4.18
N HIS A 583 3.12 -3.85 3.36
CA HIS A 583 3.66 -5.15 3.76
C HIS A 583 4.83 -5.51 2.84
N ASP A 584 5.61 -6.52 3.23
CA ASP A 584 6.87 -6.90 2.59
C ASP A 584 7.93 -5.81 2.75
N VAL A 585 7.99 -5.27 3.97
CA VAL A 585 8.90 -4.18 4.32
C VAL A 585 10.33 -4.69 4.37
N SER A 586 11.21 -4.01 3.63
CA SER A 586 12.64 -4.27 3.54
C SER A 586 13.42 -3.66 4.71
N PRO A 587 14.56 -4.27 5.11
CA PRO A 587 15.42 -3.70 6.15
C PRO A 587 16.02 -2.36 5.67
N ALA A 588 16.43 -1.51 6.62
CA ALA A 588 17.03 -0.20 6.31
C ALA A 588 18.22 -0.27 5.34
N ARG A 589 19.02 -1.34 5.39
CA ARG A 589 20.16 -1.57 4.49
C ARG A 589 19.79 -1.94 3.04
N ALA A 590 18.51 -2.13 2.77
CA ALA A 590 17.98 -2.40 1.43
C ALA A 590 17.00 -1.32 0.98
N ALA A 591 16.77 -0.28 1.79
CA ALA A 591 15.86 0.81 1.45
C ALA A 591 16.45 1.75 0.40
N LEU A 592 15.59 2.45 -0.34
CA LEU A 592 16.03 3.53 -1.24
C LEU A 592 16.79 4.62 -0.46
N GLY A 593 17.88 5.09 -1.06
CA GLY A 593 18.74 6.15 -0.52
C GLY A 593 19.94 5.63 0.27
N ILE A 594 20.06 4.30 0.46
CA ILE A 594 21.25 3.70 1.08
C ILE A 594 22.53 3.96 0.28
N ASN A 595 22.42 4.12 -1.05
CA ASN A 595 23.56 4.49 -1.90
C ASN A 595 23.65 6.01 -2.16
N GLY A 596 22.80 6.80 -1.50
CA GLY A 596 22.73 8.25 -1.65
C GLY A 596 21.61 8.72 -2.58
N CYS A 597 21.65 10.01 -2.93
CA CYS A 597 20.55 10.69 -3.62
C CYS A 597 20.22 10.09 -5.00
N THR A 598 21.18 9.46 -5.67
CA THR A 598 21.04 8.90 -7.03
C THR A 598 20.16 7.65 -7.09
N ASP A 599 19.87 7.00 -5.96
CA ASP A 599 18.85 5.94 -5.89
C ASP A 599 17.47 6.46 -6.34
N CYS A 600 17.22 7.77 -6.20
CA CYS A 600 15.97 8.41 -6.62
C CYS A 600 16.20 9.47 -7.71
N HIS A 601 17.25 10.28 -7.61
CA HIS A 601 17.57 11.40 -8.49
C HIS A 601 18.60 11.05 -9.58
N SER A 602 18.33 10.00 -10.33
CA SER A 602 19.11 9.63 -11.53
C SER A 602 18.18 9.47 -12.73
N PRO A 603 18.60 9.81 -13.97
CA PRO A 603 17.82 9.47 -15.16
C PRO A 603 17.54 7.97 -15.30
N SER A 604 18.39 7.11 -14.73
CA SER A 604 18.19 5.65 -14.68
C SER A 604 17.32 5.18 -13.50
N SER A 605 16.96 6.08 -12.58
CA SER A 605 16.15 5.74 -11.43
C SER A 605 14.67 5.59 -11.82
N PRO A 606 14.02 4.48 -11.45
CA PRO A 606 12.59 4.29 -11.69
C PRO A 606 11.72 5.24 -10.86
N PHE A 607 12.25 5.88 -9.81
CA PHE A 607 11.46 6.72 -8.90
C PHE A 607 10.73 7.85 -9.62
N PHE A 608 11.39 8.52 -10.57
CA PHE A 608 10.79 9.58 -11.40
C PHE A 608 10.66 9.18 -12.87
N PHE A 609 11.48 8.25 -13.35
CA PHE A 609 11.62 7.97 -14.79
C PHE A 609 11.15 6.57 -15.21
N ALA A 610 10.50 5.79 -14.33
CA ALA A 610 9.88 4.54 -14.76
C ALA A 610 8.80 4.79 -15.84
N SER A 611 8.73 3.90 -16.82
CA SER A 611 7.63 3.83 -17.78
C SER A 611 6.40 3.24 -17.09
N ALA A 612 5.51 4.11 -16.62
CA ALA A 612 4.28 3.70 -15.97
C ALA A 612 3.16 3.46 -16.98
N LEU A 613 2.39 2.38 -16.78
CA LEU A 613 1.28 2.04 -17.65
C LEU A 613 0.17 3.09 -17.54
N LYS A 614 -0.26 3.63 -18.69
CA LYS A 614 -1.36 4.57 -18.83
C LYS A 614 -2.61 3.88 -19.35
N TYR A 615 -2.47 3.11 -20.44
CA TYR A 615 -3.51 2.23 -20.98
C TYR A 615 -2.88 0.89 -21.39
N PRO A 616 -3.51 -0.27 -21.04
CA PRO A 616 -3.01 -1.60 -21.39
C PRO A 616 -2.63 -1.79 -22.86
N PHE A 617 -3.47 -1.32 -23.78
CA PHE A 617 -3.41 -1.48 -25.22
C PHE A 617 -3.82 -0.20 -25.98
N ASP A 618 -3.11 0.11 -27.06
CA ASP A 618 -3.54 0.96 -28.16
C ASP A 618 -4.26 0.11 -29.25
N ALA A 619 -4.64 0.72 -30.37
CA ALA A 619 -5.32 0.01 -31.46
C ALA A 619 -4.43 -1.04 -32.17
N GLN A 620 -3.13 -1.11 -31.86
CA GLN A 620 -2.20 -2.13 -32.33
C GLN A 620 -1.82 -3.12 -31.20
N ALA A 621 -2.64 -3.18 -30.14
CA ALA A 621 -2.43 -3.99 -28.95
C ALA A 621 -1.10 -3.73 -28.21
N ARG A 622 -0.54 -2.51 -28.33
CA ARG A 622 0.71 -2.12 -27.62
C ARG A 622 0.41 -1.31 -26.38
N PRO A 623 1.18 -1.47 -25.29
CA PRO A 623 0.98 -0.69 -24.08
C PRO A 623 1.27 0.80 -24.29
N VAL A 624 0.36 1.63 -23.79
CA VAL A 624 0.54 3.08 -23.74
C VAL A 624 1.12 3.43 -22.37
N VAL A 625 2.32 4.01 -22.37
CA VAL A 625 3.05 4.35 -21.14
C VAL A 625 3.27 5.85 -20.99
N GLU A 626 3.56 6.29 -19.77
CA GLU A 626 3.99 7.65 -19.45
C GLU A 626 5.03 7.64 -18.31
N PRO A 627 5.89 8.67 -18.19
CA PRO A 627 6.90 8.69 -17.15
C PRO A 627 6.31 8.90 -15.75
N GLN A 628 6.86 8.18 -14.77
CA GLN A 628 6.42 8.16 -13.38
C GLN A 628 6.29 9.55 -12.72
N TYR A 629 7.11 10.54 -13.07
CA TYR A 629 6.99 11.90 -12.55
C TYR A 629 5.63 12.54 -12.87
N ARG A 630 4.97 12.19 -13.98
CA ARG A 630 3.63 12.68 -14.32
C ARG A 630 2.59 12.14 -13.35
N LEU A 631 2.69 10.87 -12.96
CA LEU A 631 1.82 10.27 -11.94
C LEU A 631 2.00 10.92 -10.55
N LEU A 632 3.19 11.47 -10.28
CA LEU A 632 3.47 12.20 -9.04
C LEU A 632 3.00 13.67 -9.09
N GLY A 633 2.43 14.11 -10.21
CA GLY A 633 2.01 15.50 -10.45
C GLY A 633 3.20 16.46 -10.58
N LEU A 634 4.35 15.97 -11.07
CA LEU A 634 5.55 16.77 -11.27
C LEU A 634 5.74 17.10 -12.75
N ASP A 635 6.28 18.28 -13.01
CA ASP A 635 6.74 18.66 -14.34
C ASP A 635 8.08 18.00 -14.68
N GLY A 636 8.26 17.63 -15.94
CA GLY A 636 9.46 16.94 -16.43
C GLY A 636 10.73 17.78 -16.27
N PHE A 637 10.64 19.11 -16.36
CA PHE A 637 11.77 20.01 -16.11
C PHE A 637 12.33 19.81 -14.70
N TRP A 638 11.46 19.83 -13.68
CA TRP A 638 11.89 19.69 -12.28
C TRP A 638 12.48 18.32 -11.98
N ALA A 639 11.92 17.25 -12.55
CA ALA A 639 12.47 15.91 -12.40
C ALA A 639 13.87 15.81 -13.02
N ASN A 640 14.05 16.31 -14.25
CA ASN A 640 15.33 16.27 -14.96
C ASN A 640 16.38 17.18 -14.32
N VAL A 641 16.02 18.39 -13.87
CA VAL A 641 16.96 19.29 -13.16
C VAL A 641 17.44 18.67 -11.85
N GLY A 642 16.55 18.01 -11.10
CA GLY A 642 16.93 17.28 -9.89
C GLY A 642 17.89 16.13 -10.21
N ALA A 643 17.60 15.36 -11.26
CA ALA A 643 18.45 14.25 -11.69
C ALA A 643 19.83 14.72 -12.18
N TRP A 644 19.88 15.79 -12.99
CA TRP A 644 21.11 16.42 -13.45
C TRP A 644 21.95 16.95 -12.29
N ARG A 645 21.33 17.63 -11.32
CA ARG A 645 22.03 18.15 -10.14
C ARG A 645 22.74 17.04 -9.38
N GLU A 646 22.02 15.96 -9.07
CA GLU A 646 22.58 14.88 -8.25
C GLU A 646 23.54 13.97 -9.03
N SER A 647 23.24 13.69 -10.30
CA SER A 647 23.99 12.73 -11.13
C SER A 647 25.15 13.32 -11.91
N LEU A 648 25.20 14.65 -12.12
CA LEU A 648 26.24 15.30 -12.92
C LEU A 648 26.88 16.48 -12.19
N LEU A 649 26.09 17.46 -11.72
CA LEU A 649 26.64 18.68 -11.12
C LEU A 649 27.42 18.40 -9.83
N LYS A 650 26.87 17.60 -8.91
CA LYS A 650 27.57 17.27 -7.66
C LYS A 650 28.81 16.38 -7.88
N PRO A 651 28.80 15.35 -8.74
CA PRO A 651 30.04 14.67 -9.11
C PRO A 651 31.13 15.62 -9.64
N LEU A 652 30.75 16.59 -10.49
CA LEU A 652 31.67 17.64 -10.94
C LEU A 652 32.15 18.51 -9.77
N LEU A 653 31.26 18.93 -8.88
CA LEU A 653 31.62 19.67 -7.66
C LEU A 653 32.69 18.91 -6.86
N TYR A 654 32.50 17.61 -6.62
CA TYR A 654 33.46 16.80 -5.85
C TYR A 654 34.78 16.61 -6.60
N ALA A 655 34.76 16.45 -7.92
CA ALA A 655 35.97 16.43 -8.74
C ALA A 655 36.74 17.75 -8.65
N LEU A 656 36.04 18.89 -8.65
CA LEU A 656 36.64 20.22 -8.48
C LEU A 656 37.25 20.41 -7.08
N ILE A 657 36.63 19.85 -6.03
CA ILE A 657 37.20 19.86 -4.67
C ILE A 657 38.52 19.10 -4.65
N VAL A 658 38.57 17.90 -5.24
CA VAL A 658 39.80 17.09 -5.33
C VAL A 658 40.87 17.84 -6.13
N ALA A 659 40.51 18.41 -7.28
CA ALA A 659 41.42 19.19 -8.12
C ALA A 659 42.00 20.40 -7.36
N LEU A 660 41.16 21.14 -6.64
CA LEU A 660 41.59 22.25 -5.79
C LEU A 660 42.51 21.78 -4.66
N GLY A 661 42.19 20.67 -3.99
CA GLY A 661 43.04 20.06 -2.97
C GLY A 661 44.44 19.72 -3.51
N CYS A 662 44.51 19.04 -4.65
CA CYS A 662 45.77 18.72 -5.32
C CYS A 662 46.57 19.98 -5.70
N ALA A 663 45.89 21.00 -6.26
CA ALA A 663 46.52 22.26 -6.63
C ALA A 663 47.07 23.02 -5.41
N LEU A 664 46.34 23.04 -4.29
CA LEU A 664 46.79 23.68 -3.05
C LEU A 664 47.99 22.94 -2.43
N VAL A 665 47.97 21.60 -2.42
CA VAL A 665 49.11 20.80 -1.94
C VAL A 665 50.34 21.04 -2.80
N ALA A 666 50.20 21.03 -4.12
CA ALA A 666 51.29 21.33 -5.06
C ALA A 666 51.84 22.74 -4.84
N LEU A 667 50.97 23.74 -4.67
CA LEU A 667 51.36 25.13 -4.41
C LEU A 667 52.12 25.28 -3.08
N VAL A 668 51.67 24.61 -2.02
CA VAL A 668 52.35 24.63 -0.71
C VAL A 668 53.71 23.95 -0.81
N ALA A 669 53.77 22.76 -1.41
CA ALA A 669 55.03 22.03 -1.60
C ALA A 669 56.03 22.83 -2.45
N GLN A 670 55.57 23.49 -3.52
CA GLN A 670 56.39 24.39 -4.34
C GLN A 670 56.95 25.55 -3.51
N ARG A 671 56.14 26.18 -2.64
CA ARG A 671 56.59 27.26 -1.75
C ARG A 671 57.58 26.79 -0.69
N LEU A 672 57.35 25.60 -0.12
CA LEU A 672 58.28 25.01 0.85
C LEU A 672 59.63 24.65 0.20
N LEU A 673 59.62 24.11 -1.01
CA LEU A 673 60.84 23.87 -1.79
C LEU A 673 61.56 25.18 -2.11
N ALA A 674 60.83 26.22 -2.52
CA ALA A 674 61.42 27.53 -2.78
C ALA A 674 62.03 28.15 -1.50
N TRP A 675 61.40 27.97 -0.35
CA TRP A 675 61.90 28.43 0.94
C TRP A 675 63.13 27.65 1.41
N GLY A 676 63.14 26.32 1.28
CA GLY A 676 64.22 25.47 1.77
C GLY A 676 65.47 25.40 0.87
N LEU A 677 65.30 25.45 -0.46
CA LEU A 677 66.40 25.30 -1.44
C LEU A 677 66.88 26.61 -2.06
N GLY A 678 66.20 27.73 -1.76
CA GLY A 678 66.51 29.05 -2.32
C GLY A 678 66.40 29.11 -3.86
N ASP A 679 67.13 30.06 -4.47
CA ASP A 679 67.21 30.26 -5.93
C ASP A 679 68.35 29.50 -6.62
N SER A 680 68.88 28.47 -5.96
CA SER A 680 69.90 27.59 -6.54
C SER A 680 69.39 26.97 -7.87
N PRO A 681 70.29 26.64 -8.82
CA PRO A 681 69.90 25.96 -10.06
C PRO A 681 69.12 24.67 -9.79
N ALA A 682 69.54 23.90 -8.77
CA ALA A 682 68.84 22.70 -8.31
C ALA A 682 67.44 23.02 -7.76
N GLY A 683 67.31 24.07 -6.95
CA GLY A 683 66.02 24.55 -6.43
C GLY A 683 65.06 24.93 -7.55
N ARG A 684 65.52 25.63 -8.59
CA ARG A 684 64.72 26.00 -9.77
C ARG A 684 64.25 24.79 -10.58
N SER A 685 65.11 23.81 -10.82
CA SER A 685 64.76 22.58 -11.54
C SER A 685 63.75 21.68 -10.79
N LEU A 686 63.67 21.79 -9.46
CA LEU A 686 62.74 21.00 -8.63
C LEU A 686 61.37 21.66 -8.40
N ARG A 687 61.21 22.96 -8.72
CA ARG A 687 59.93 23.70 -8.58
C ARG A 687 58.73 23.10 -9.33
N PRO A 688 58.85 22.49 -10.53
CA PRO A 688 57.71 21.88 -11.21
C PRO A 688 57.36 20.47 -10.67
N VAL A 689 58.23 19.83 -9.88
CA VAL A 689 58.04 18.45 -9.41
C VAL A 689 56.74 18.27 -8.60
N PRO A 690 56.36 19.15 -7.65
CA PRO A 690 55.08 19.04 -6.96
C PRO A 690 53.85 19.07 -7.89
N TRP A 691 53.91 19.83 -8.99
CA TRP A 691 52.84 19.89 -9.97
C TRP A 691 52.79 18.63 -10.85
N LEU A 692 53.94 18.08 -11.23
CA LEU A 692 54.00 16.78 -11.92
C LEU A 692 53.44 15.65 -11.04
N LEU A 693 53.77 15.65 -9.75
CA LEU A 693 53.22 14.68 -8.78
C LEU A 693 51.72 14.87 -8.59
N ALA A 694 51.22 16.10 -8.53
CA ALA A 694 49.79 16.37 -8.43
C ALA A 694 49.03 15.94 -9.69
N ILE A 695 49.60 16.13 -10.89
CA ILE A 695 49.03 15.62 -12.15
C ILE A 695 49.03 14.09 -12.16
N ALA A 696 50.14 13.46 -11.79
CA ALA A 696 50.22 12.00 -11.69
C ALA A 696 49.20 11.44 -10.68
N ALA A 697 49.03 12.10 -9.53
CA ALA A 697 48.02 11.75 -8.53
C ALA A 697 46.59 11.95 -9.04
N ALA A 698 46.33 13.00 -9.82
CA ALA A 698 45.02 13.21 -10.45
C ALA A 698 44.70 12.15 -11.52
N ILE A 699 45.70 11.75 -12.33
CA ILE A 699 45.56 10.65 -13.30
C ILE A 699 45.34 9.32 -12.56
N ALA A 700 46.09 9.07 -11.48
CA ALA A 700 45.88 7.88 -10.66
C ALA A 700 44.50 7.88 -10.02
N ALA A 701 44.01 9.00 -9.49
CA ALA A 701 42.66 9.12 -8.95
C ALA A 701 41.59 8.88 -10.03
N LEU A 702 41.80 9.35 -11.26
CA LEU A 702 40.91 9.05 -12.39
C LEU A 702 40.92 7.56 -12.72
N ALA A 703 42.08 6.90 -12.71
CA ALA A 703 42.17 5.46 -12.93
C ALA A 703 41.47 4.67 -11.80
N VAL A 704 41.68 5.05 -10.54
CA VAL A 704 41.00 4.44 -9.38
C VAL A 704 39.49 4.71 -9.43
N SER A 705 39.02 5.84 -9.98
CA SER A 705 37.58 6.11 -10.12
C SER A 705 36.82 5.11 -10.99
N GLN A 706 37.53 4.36 -11.84
CA GLN A 706 36.97 3.26 -12.63
C GLN A 706 36.87 1.93 -11.84
N GLN A 707 37.34 1.92 -10.58
CA GLN A 707 37.27 0.78 -9.66
C GLN A 707 36.45 1.18 -8.42
N PRO A 708 35.11 1.05 -8.46
CA PRO A 708 34.22 1.54 -7.41
C PRO A 708 34.53 0.97 -6.03
N ASP A 709 34.87 -0.32 -5.97
CA ASP A 709 35.21 -1.00 -4.72
C ASP A 709 36.47 -0.43 -4.10
N LEU A 710 37.53 -0.23 -4.90
CA LEU A 710 38.78 0.36 -4.45
C LEU A 710 38.60 1.81 -4.01
N MET A 711 37.79 2.59 -4.75
CA MET A 711 37.41 3.95 -4.36
C MET A 711 36.68 3.98 -3.02
N SER A 712 35.72 3.07 -2.81
CA SER A 712 34.95 3.01 -1.57
C SER A 712 35.78 2.61 -0.35
N TYR A 713 36.87 1.86 -0.59
CA TYR A 713 37.86 1.50 0.43
C TYR A 713 38.82 2.65 0.76
N MET A 714 39.29 3.39 -0.26
CA MET A 714 40.31 4.42 -0.10
C MET A 714 39.77 5.81 0.26
N LEU A 715 38.53 6.13 -0.14
CA LEU A 715 37.98 7.48 -0.08
C LEU A 715 36.55 7.50 0.48
N PRO A 716 36.08 8.65 1.00
CA PRO A 716 34.69 8.80 1.43
C PRO A 716 33.73 8.45 0.29
N THR A 717 32.72 7.62 0.60
CA THR A 717 31.70 7.24 -0.37
C THR A 717 30.86 8.43 -0.79
N ARG A 718 30.18 8.32 -1.94
CA ARG A 718 29.24 9.34 -2.40
C ARG A 718 28.17 9.66 -1.34
N PHE A 719 27.63 8.62 -0.71
CA PHE A 719 26.68 8.76 0.39
C PHE A 719 27.23 9.60 1.54
N TRP A 720 28.49 9.39 1.93
CA TRP A 720 29.12 10.16 3.00
C TRP A 720 29.21 11.64 2.64
N LEU A 721 29.61 11.97 1.41
CA LEU A 721 29.68 13.36 0.93
C LEU A 721 28.30 14.02 0.93
N ASP A 722 27.29 13.35 0.39
CA ASP A 722 25.92 13.86 0.34
C ASP A 722 25.32 14.05 1.75
N ALA A 723 25.56 13.10 2.65
CA ALA A 723 25.12 13.17 4.05
C ALA A 723 25.76 14.34 4.81
N ASN A 724 26.95 14.78 4.39
CA ASN A 724 27.71 15.87 5.00
C ASN A 724 27.77 17.12 4.11
N HIS A 725 26.85 17.26 3.14
CA HIS A 725 26.89 18.31 2.12
C HIS A 725 26.93 19.72 2.72
N PHE A 726 26.33 19.94 3.89
CA PHE A 726 26.42 21.21 4.61
C PHE A 726 27.87 21.59 4.96
N ALA A 727 28.63 20.64 5.52
CA ALA A 727 30.03 20.87 5.88
C ALA A 727 30.90 21.03 4.63
N VAL A 728 30.64 20.24 3.58
CA VAL A 728 31.31 20.36 2.29
C VAL A 728 31.09 21.75 1.70
N ALA A 729 29.83 22.22 1.65
CA ALA A 729 29.48 23.54 1.15
C ALA A 729 30.16 24.66 1.96
N ALA A 730 30.20 24.56 3.29
CA ALA A 730 30.88 25.55 4.13
C ALA A 730 32.38 25.65 3.81
N LEU A 731 33.07 24.51 3.62
CA LEU A 731 34.48 24.48 3.22
C LEU A 731 34.69 25.12 1.84
N VAL A 732 33.83 24.82 0.87
CA VAL A 732 33.87 25.42 -0.47
C VAL A 732 33.70 26.93 -0.42
N LEU A 733 32.75 27.43 0.38
CA LEU A 733 32.51 28.86 0.54
C LEU A 733 33.70 29.58 1.17
N VAL A 734 34.33 28.99 2.19
CA VAL A 734 35.57 29.53 2.78
C VAL A 734 36.69 29.59 1.74
N ALA A 735 36.89 28.52 0.96
CA ALA A 735 37.87 28.51 -0.12
C ALA A 735 37.57 29.60 -1.17
N GLY A 736 36.30 29.78 -1.54
CA GLY A 736 35.81 30.83 -2.43
C GLY A 736 36.13 32.24 -1.94
N VAL A 737 35.85 32.52 -0.66
CA VAL A 737 36.18 33.81 -0.03
C VAL A 737 37.69 34.06 -0.04
N LEU A 738 38.49 33.04 0.29
CA LEU A 738 39.95 33.15 0.24
C LEU A 738 40.46 33.39 -1.19
N GLY A 739 39.89 32.71 -2.19
CA GLY A 739 40.18 32.93 -3.60
C GLY A 739 39.83 34.35 -4.06
N LEU A 740 38.69 34.89 -3.63
CA LEU A 740 38.28 36.26 -3.92
C LEU A 740 39.25 37.27 -3.29
N LEU A 741 39.58 37.10 -2.00
CA LEU A 741 40.54 37.97 -1.30
C LEU A 741 41.92 37.94 -1.95
N ALA A 742 42.41 36.76 -2.34
CA ALA A 742 43.67 36.60 -3.06
C ALA A 742 43.66 37.34 -4.41
N THR A 743 42.56 37.25 -5.15
CA THR A 743 42.39 37.93 -6.45
C THR A 743 42.33 39.44 -6.29
N VAL A 744 41.55 39.95 -5.33
CA VAL A 744 41.45 41.39 -5.04
C VAL A 744 42.81 41.94 -4.62
N ARG A 745 43.55 41.23 -3.75
CA ARG A 745 44.90 41.61 -3.35
C ARG A 745 45.86 41.65 -4.54
N ALA A 746 45.81 40.65 -5.41
CA ALA A 746 46.62 40.60 -6.62
C ALA A 746 46.28 41.74 -7.59
N ASN A 747 45.00 42.08 -7.77
CA ASN A 747 44.58 43.18 -8.63
C ASN A 747 45.02 44.54 -8.07
N ARG A 748 44.94 44.74 -6.75
CA ARG A 748 45.46 45.95 -6.08
C ARG A 748 46.97 46.09 -6.28
N ALA A 749 47.73 45.01 -6.17
CA ALA A 749 49.17 45.03 -6.42
C ALA A 749 49.51 45.39 -7.88
N VAL A 750 48.78 44.85 -8.85
CA VAL A 750 48.95 45.19 -10.28
C VAL A 750 48.56 46.65 -10.56
N ALA A 751 47.49 47.15 -9.94
CA ALA A 751 47.07 48.54 -10.05
C ALA A 751 48.09 49.52 -9.43
N ALA A 752 48.69 49.15 -8.29
CA ALA A 752 49.78 49.92 -7.67
C ALA A 752 51.02 50.00 -8.55
N ALA A 753 51.25 49.00 -9.41
CA ALA A 753 52.31 48.99 -10.43
C ALA A 753 51.91 49.69 -11.75
N GLY A 754 50.81 50.44 -11.78
CA GLY A 754 50.36 51.22 -12.95
C GLY A 754 49.68 50.42 -14.06
N ALA A 755 49.41 49.12 -13.85
CA ALA A 755 48.79 48.25 -14.86
C ALA A 755 47.36 47.83 -14.48
N ARG A 756 46.61 47.27 -15.45
CA ARG A 756 45.28 46.68 -15.20
C ARG A 756 45.29 45.18 -15.48
N SER A 757 44.57 44.40 -14.68
CA SER A 757 44.37 42.96 -14.94
C SER A 757 42.91 42.68 -15.31
N PRO A 758 42.49 42.84 -16.59
CA PRO A 758 41.10 42.62 -17.00
C PRO A 758 40.61 41.21 -16.61
N LEU A 759 41.45 40.19 -16.83
CA LEU A 759 41.16 38.82 -16.41
C LEU A 759 41.00 38.67 -14.89
N GLY A 760 41.81 39.37 -14.09
CA GLY A 760 41.68 39.36 -12.64
C GLY A 760 40.40 40.04 -12.15
N THR A 761 39.93 41.08 -12.84
CA THR A 761 38.64 41.73 -12.56
C THR A 761 37.47 40.80 -12.87
N VAL A 762 37.51 40.10 -14.01
CA VAL A 762 36.48 39.11 -14.40
C VAL A 762 36.39 37.98 -13.37
N VAL A 763 37.51 37.40 -12.96
CA VAL A 763 37.53 36.31 -11.95
C VAL A 763 37.04 36.80 -10.58
N ALA A 764 37.40 38.03 -10.16
CA ALA A 764 36.88 38.58 -8.91
C ALA A 764 35.35 38.81 -8.96
N ALA A 765 34.83 39.29 -10.10
CA ALA A 765 33.40 39.49 -10.28
C ALA A 765 32.63 38.16 -10.31
N GLU A 766 33.16 37.13 -10.99
CA GLU A 766 32.60 35.78 -11.01
C GLU A 766 32.55 35.18 -9.61
N LEU A 767 33.67 35.17 -8.87
CA LEU A 767 33.72 34.67 -7.49
C LEU A 767 32.76 35.40 -6.56
N ALA A 768 32.66 36.73 -6.67
CA ALA A 768 31.71 37.50 -5.88
C ALA A 768 30.26 37.14 -6.23
N ALA A 769 29.94 37.02 -7.52
CA ALA A 769 28.61 36.63 -7.98
C ALA A 769 28.23 35.20 -7.53
N ALA A 770 29.17 34.25 -7.62
CA ALA A 770 28.99 32.88 -7.15
C ALA A 770 28.72 32.84 -5.63
N LEU A 771 29.51 33.56 -4.82
CA LEU A 771 29.30 33.63 -3.37
C LEU A 771 27.96 34.28 -3.00
N ILE A 772 27.58 35.37 -3.67
CA ILE A 772 26.27 36.02 -3.46
C ILE A 772 25.13 35.07 -3.82
N LEU A 773 25.23 34.39 -4.97
CA LEU A 773 24.24 33.42 -5.41
C LEU A 773 24.11 32.27 -4.42
N ALA A 774 25.21 31.77 -3.86
CA ALA A 774 25.21 30.74 -2.82
C ALA A 774 24.46 31.20 -1.56
N VAL A 775 24.74 32.42 -1.09
CA VAL A 775 24.07 32.98 0.10
C VAL A 775 22.58 33.18 -0.14
N VAL A 776 22.20 33.79 -1.27
CA VAL A 776 20.78 34.02 -1.63
C VAL A 776 20.03 32.68 -1.77
N SER A 777 20.63 31.72 -2.48
CA SER A 777 20.03 30.39 -2.65
C SER A 777 19.90 29.64 -1.33
N GLY A 778 20.93 29.72 -0.47
CA GLY A 778 20.90 29.14 0.87
C GLY A 778 19.80 29.74 1.76
N ILE A 779 19.61 31.06 1.71
CA ILE A 779 18.51 31.74 2.42
C ILE A 779 17.16 31.25 1.89
N LEU A 780 16.97 31.15 0.57
CA LEU A 780 15.72 30.67 -0.02
C LEU A 780 15.43 29.20 0.35
N MET A 781 16.45 28.35 0.42
CA MET A 781 16.34 26.96 0.88
C MET A 781 15.91 26.86 2.34
N LEU A 782 16.35 27.79 3.19
CA LEU A 782 15.99 27.85 4.61
C LEU A 782 14.60 28.43 4.84
N LEU A 783 14.26 29.54 4.17
CA LEU A 783 13.01 30.24 4.38
C LEU A 783 11.80 29.53 3.77
N LYS A 784 11.99 28.76 2.69
CA LYS A 784 10.93 28.01 1.97
C LYS A 784 9.63 28.83 1.83
N PRO A 785 9.67 30.00 1.17
CA PRO A 785 8.52 30.89 1.11
C PRO A 785 7.28 30.17 0.60
N GLY A 786 6.20 30.22 1.39
CA GLY A 786 4.94 29.55 1.08
C GLY A 786 4.39 29.99 -0.28
N GLY A 787 3.84 29.05 -1.06
CA GLY A 787 3.34 29.31 -2.41
C GLY A 787 4.41 29.39 -3.51
N LEU A 788 5.70 29.45 -3.17
CA LEU A 788 6.82 29.56 -4.14
C LEU A 788 7.70 28.29 -4.17
N SER A 789 7.06 27.13 -4.31
CA SER A 789 7.76 25.84 -4.34
C SER A 789 8.77 25.73 -5.50
N ALA A 790 8.47 26.35 -6.65
CA ALA A 790 9.38 26.44 -7.80
C ALA A 790 10.67 27.19 -7.46
N VAL A 791 10.57 28.32 -6.76
CA VAL A 791 11.73 29.12 -6.30
C VAL A 791 12.58 28.30 -5.33
N THR A 792 11.92 27.62 -4.39
CA THR A 792 12.61 26.76 -3.43
C THR A 792 13.36 25.63 -4.14
N ARG A 793 12.75 24.97 -5.14
CA ARG A 793 13.40 23.91 -5.94
C ARG A 793 14.58 24.44 -6.75
N ALA A 794 14.42 25.60 -7.40
CA ALA A 794 15.48 26.25 -8.15
C ALA A 794 16.68 26.61 -7.25
N ALA A 795 16.41 27.08 -6.03
CA ALA A 795 17.45 27.46 -5.08
C ALA A 795 18.41 26.31 -4.75
N TYR A 796 17.93 25.07 -4.60
CA TYR A 796 18.83 23.93 -4.38
C TYR A 796 19.82 23.71 -5.55
N THR A 797 19.34 23.83 -6.79
CA THR A 797 20.21 23.67 -7.97
C THR A 797 21.14 24.86 -8.14
N ALA A 798 20.64 26.09 -7.94
CA ALA A 798 21.45 27.31 -7.99
C ALA A 798 22.55 27.31 -6.92
N PHE A 799 22.26 26.77 -5.74
CA PHE A 799 23.24 26.61 -4.67
C PHE A 799 24.41 25.71 -5.10
N ASP A 800 24.14 24.48 -5.56
CA ASP A 800 25.21 23.56 -5.99
C ASP A 800 26.00 24.09 -7.22
N LEU A 801 25.32 24.83 -8.10
CA LEU A 801 25.95 25.47 -9.25
C LEU A 801 26.90 26.57 -8.79
N SER A 802 26.47 27.40 -7.84
CA SER A 802 27.27 28.47 -7.27
C SER A 802 28.51 27.96 -6.53
N LEU A 803 28.42 26.82 -5.84
CA LEU A 803 29.58 26.16 -5.23
C LEU A 803 30.57 25.68 -6.29
N SER A 804 30.08 25.11 -7.39
CA SER A 804 30.92 24.63 -8.50
C SER A 804 31.64 25.79 -9.18
N LEU A 805 30.94 26.89 -9.46
CA LEU A 805 31.53 28.12 -9.99
C LEU A 805 32.60 28.69 -9.05
N SER A 806 32.30 28.77 -7.76
CA SER A 806 33.25 29.23 -6.73
C SER A 806 34.55 28.39 -6.71
N LEU A 807 34.45 27.07 -6.88
CA LEU A 807 35.62 26.20 -6.99
C LEU A 807 36.41 26.42 -8.27
N VAL A 808 35.74 26.59 -9.42
CA VAL A 808 36.41 26.89 -10.69
C VAL A 808 37.21 28.18 -10.59
N GLY A 809 36.60 29.26 -10.08
CA GLY A 809 37.28 30.53 -9.86
C GLY A 809 38.46 30.39 -8.89
N THR A 810 38.28 29.67 -7.78
CA THR A 810 39.34 29.48 -6.77
C THR A 810 40.49 28.62 -7.29
N LEU A 811 40.19 27.54 -8.03
CA LEU A 811 41.19 26.68 -8.67
C LEU A 811 41.99 27.49 -9.70
N PHE A 812 41.33 28.32 -10.51
CA PHE A 812 42.00 29.21 -11.45
C PHE A 812 42.98 30.16 -10.73
N VAL A 813 42.58 30.72 -9.58
CA VAL A 813 43.45 31.58 -8.76
C VAL A 813 44.67 30.82 -8.23
N ALA A 814 44.49 29.58 -7.76
CA ALA A 814 45.59 28.72 -7.29
C ALA A 814 46.59 28.41 -8.41
N LEU A 815 46.10 27.98 -9.59
CA LEU A 815 46.91 27.67 -10.77
C LEU A 815 47.68 28.92 -11.28
N ARG A 816 47.02 30.08 -11.32
CA ARG A 816 47.67 31.34 -11.70
C ARG A 816 48.75 31.76 -10.68
N GLY A 817 48.53 31.48 -9.40
CA GLY A 817 49.52 31.69 -8.34
C GLY A 817 50.80 30.88 -8.57
N ALA A 818 50.67 29.63 -9.01
CA ALA A 818 51.79 28.76 -9.37
C ALA A 818 52.63 29.35 -10.51
N LEU A 819 51.98 29.71 -11.62
CA LEU A 819 52.65 30.29 -12.80
C LEU A 819 53.35 31.63 -12.52
N ARG A 820 52.84 32.42 -11.56
CA ARG A 820 53.49 33.67 -11.14
C ARG A 820 54.70 33.46 -10.25
N SER A 821 54.71 32.41 -9.43
CA SER A 821 55.88 32.04 -8.63
C SER A 821 57.08 31.60 -9.50
N GLU A 822 56.85 31.23 -10.76
CA GLU A 822 57.90 30.96 -11.75
C GLU A 822 58.43 32.23 -12.44
N ARG A 823 57.65 33.31 -12.50
CA ARG A 823 57.99 34.56 -13.24
C ARG A 823 58.48 35.71 -12.37
N ALA A 824 58.39 35.62 -11.04
CA ALA A 824 58.89 36.65 -10.13
C ALA A 824 60.40 36.49 -9.90
N LEU A 825 61.20 36.94 -10.87
CA LEU A 825 62.60 37.34 -10.66
C LEU A 825 62.79 38.70 -11.33
N PRO A 826 63.08 39.78 -10.57
CA PRO A 826 63.77 40.93 -11.12
C PRO A 826 65.20 40.48 -11.47
N GLN A 827 65.62 40.69 -12.71
CA GLN A 827 67.05 40.85 -13.01
C GLN A 827 67.45 42.23 -12.47
N GLU A 828 67.94 42.28 -11.24
CA GLU A 828 68.80 43.37 -10.79
C GLU A 828 70.21 42.82 -10.62
N GLY A 829 71.15 43.31 -11.44
CA GLY A 829 72.57 42.97 -11.33
C GLY A 829 73.32 42.94 -12.66
N SER A 830 73.44 44.09 -13.34
CA SER A 830 74.69 44.48 -14.00
C SER A 830 74.91 45.97 -13.77
#